data_AF-B8CRI3-F1
#
_entry.id   AF-B8CRI3-F1
#
_cell.length_a   1.000
_cell.length_b   1.000
_cell.length_c   1.000
_cell.angle_alpha   90.00
_cell.angle_beta   90.00
_cell.angle_gamma   90.00
#
_symmetry.space_group_name_H-M   'P 1'
#
loop_
_entity.id
_entity.type
_entity.pdbx_description
1 polymer ?
#
loop_
_entity_poly.entity_id
_entity_poly.type
_entity_poly.pdbx_seq_one_letter_code
_entity_poly.pdbx_strand_id
1 'polypeptide(L)'
;MMTLMSCLTSPQLLAACAVSPDSRYEFIDTITVNGAPLVAGTDITAGDVIRLSAGFASYRYQEYWSVWIDLNGDGDFGDANERILQTSNPTDDEVEATLIVADDISIENTQLRVLLHANAVSGDSCGYDSYGDVRDFSVSINAHIDNGNGNDDYALTTQPRGGANEHIAYVEMAGDSFTSGDDRGYKDNSDIKSFEVTDGALLQLTAISDWSTDWGIWIDSDNNGKFDSHEQVFSAAAQRDSVVYGTLDLSNIVAGSHRMRIAMSGDSAAIATGFRYGEIEDYSVNVNLDGNDNEAKNYGSHVQWEHDSVTVKIFRFEFEDVELTWSVGRIESEMAEIVDYFDKSSYGRFAVNYEIYSDVIQVGEKVTVWDSKEANDWKEYYADKLVALGETEFWDIDDNTIYLILAPQISDWGIKAGVNPGAMRVYDTGDERSQAGGIAHEMGHAMGLHHAQGLDGQDTVFGAGDYDSEMIGYGNAFSMMGNNAWDFGSFNLYYKNFFKSWGIEAEVPLIDQSGTYRIYTFDQGSVKGDLGLRLKAGNGEVTYWVEYRTGDGADTQGVLINTEGYFPDEDARSYYYGTSFLLDMTPNTHPDDLTNDFDDFEDGSLVIGKSYTDKWGAFTITPKATGGNLGTAGAWIEVEVQLH
;
A
#
# COMPACT_ATOMS: atom_id res chain seq x y z
N MET A 1 -63.36 6.78 50.58
CA MET A 1 -62.13 6.55 51.35
C MET A 1 -61.05 6.33 50.31
N MET A 2 -60.13 7.29 50.26
CA MET A 2 -59.10 7.48 49.27
C MET A 2 -57.95 6.54 49.62
N THR A 3 -57.60 5.59 48.77
CA THR A 3 -56.41 4.76 48.96
C THR A 3 -55.33 5.36 48.09
N LEU A 4 -54.33 5.96 48.74
CA LEU A 4 -53.16 6.56 48.09
C LEU A 4 -52.46 5.50 47.24
N MET A 5 -52.40 5.76 45.94
CA MET A 5 -51.52 5.06 45.02
C MET A 5 -50.13 5.69 45.20
N SER A 6 -49.26 4.96 45.89
CA SER A 6 -47.84 5.32 45.99
C SER A 6 -47.26 5.17 44.58
N CYS A 7 -47.04 6.30 43.92
CA CYS A 7 -46.22 6.38 42.72
C CYS A 7 -44.80 6.00 43.14
N LEU A 8 -44.42 4.73 42.92
CA LEU A 8 -43.02 4.36 42.85
C LEU A 8 -42.50 4.96 41.55
N THR A 9 -42.01 6.19 41.67
CA THR A 9 -41.08 6.74 40.68
C THR A 9 -39.88 5.80 40.66
N SER A 10 -39.70 5.08 39.56
CA SER A 10 -38.38 4.55 39.21
C SER A 10 -37.38 5.70 39.37
N PRO A 11 -36.18 5.48 39.92
CA PRO A 11 -35.14 6.48 39.81
C PRO A 11 -34.88 6.65 38.31
N GLN A 12 -35.45 7.71 37.72
CA GLN A 12 -34.89 8.28 36.51
C GLN A 12 -33.50 8.73 36.95
N LEU A 13 -32.49 7.96 36.55
CA LEU A 13 -31.13 8.48 36.46
C LEU A 13 -31.26 9.84 35.76
N LEU A 14 -30.85 10.88 36.47
CA LEU A 14 -30.76 12.23 35.92
C LEU A 14 -29.92 12.09 34.66
N ALA A 15 -30.47 12.46 33.52
CA ALA A 15 -29.64 12.69 32.34
C ALA A 15 -28.49 13.61 32.78
N ALA A 16 -27.24 13.18 32.59
CA ALA A 16 -26.01 13.94 32.85
C ALA A 16 -26.19 15.44 32.64
N CYS A 17 -26.89 15.79 31.56
CA CYS A 17 -27.46 17.10 31.30
C CYS A 17 -28.58 17.05 30.25
N ALA A 18 -29.32 18.15 30.10
CA ALA A 18 -30.43 18.25 29.15
C ALA A 18 -29.95 18.55 27.71
N VAL A 19 -30.53 17.84 26.76
CA VAL A 19 -30.52 18.13 25.32
C VAL A 19 -31.95 18.04 24.79
N SER A 20 -32.28 18.76 23.72
CA SER A 20 -33.63 18.76 23.15
C SER A 20 -33.60 18.89 21.62
N PRO A 21 -32.96 17.94 20.91
CA PRO A 21 -32.96 17.96 19.45
C PRO A 21 -34.36 17.79 18.84
N ASP A 22 -34.56 18.35 17.65
CA ASP A 22 -35.79 18.22 16.88
C ASP A 22 -35.74 17.04 15.91
N SER A 23 -36.33 15.90 16.32
CA SER A 23 -36.29 14.63 15.59
C SER A 23 -37.40 14.42 14.56
N ARG A 24 -38.04 15.52 14.09
CA ARG A 24 -39.18 15.44 13.16
C ARG A 24 -38.78 15.01 11.74
N TYR A 25 -37.53 15.18 11.35
CA TYR A 25 -37.06 14.96 9.98
C TYR A 25 -36.02 13.84 9.90
N GLU A 26 -35.12 13.80 10.86
CA GLU A 26 -34.11 12.77 11.09
C GLU A 26 -34.22 12.24 12.52
N PHE A 27 -34.00 10.94 12.69
CA PHE A 27 -34.07 10.29 13.99
C PHE A 27 -33.13 9.10 14.05
N ILE A 28 -32.81 8.64 15.26
CA ILE A 28 -32.05 7.41 15.44
C ILE A 28 -33.00 6.23 15.16
N ASP A 29 -32.71 5.44 14.12
CA ASP A 29 -33.51 4.28 13.73
C ASP A 29 -33.12 3.05 14.55
N THR A 30 -31.86 2.62 14.48
CA THR A 30 -31.35 1.50 15.29
C THR A 30 -30.04 1.82 15.99
N ILE A 31 -29.91 1.31 17.21
CA ILE A 31 -28.64 1.20 17.94
C ILE A 31 -28.49 -0.27 18.30
N THR A 32 -27.40 -0.91 17.88
CA THR A 32 -27.10 -2.28 18.26
C THR A 32 -25.71 -2.39 18.89
N VAL A 33 -25.55 -3.32 19.81
CA VAL A 33 -24.26 -3.75 20.35
C VAL A 33 -24.10 -5.22 20.02
N ASN A 34 -23.01 -5.59 19.36
CA ASN A 34 -22.75 -6.95 18.86
C ASN A 34 -23.93 -7.53 18.04
N GLY A 35 -24.61 -6.66 17.27
CA GLY A 35 -25.77 -7.00 16.44
C GLY A 35 -27.09 -7.19 17.18
N ALA A 36 -27.12 -7.05 18.51
CA ALA A 36 -28.34 -7.06 19.31
C ALA A 36 -28.81 -5.63 19.63
N PRO A 37 -30.11 -5.31 19.62
CA PRO A 37 -30.60 -3.97 19.97
C PRO A 37 -30.14 -3.52 21.36
N LEU A 38 -29.59 -2.31 21.45
CA LEU A 38 -29.21 -1.71 22.73
C LEU A 38 -30.49 -1.38 23.53
N VAL A 39 -30.57 -1.89 24.76
CA VAL A 39 -31.69 -1.68 25.67
C VAL A 39 -31.19 -1.30 27.06
N ALA A 40 -32.08 -0.78 27.91
CA ALA A 40 -31.71 -0.45 29.28
C ALA A 40 -31.26 -1.71 30.04
N GLY A 41 -30.10 -1.64 30.69
CA GLY A 41 -29.46 -2.73 31.41
C GLY A 41 -28.63 -3.66 30.51
N THR A 42 -28.33 -3.28 29.27
CA THR A 42 -27.34 -4.02 28.46
C THR A 42 -25.99 -4.00 29.16
N ASP A 43 -25.39 -5.18 29.29
CA ASP A 43 -24.01 -5.37 29.70
C ASP A 43 -23.09 -5.03 28.52
N ILE A 44 -22.13 -4.13 28.75
CA ILE A 44 -21.11 -3.71 27.80
C ILE A 44 -19.74 -4.13 28.34
N THR A 45 -18.91 -4.69 27.47
CA THR A 45 -17.51 -5.05 27.73
C THR A 45 -16.57 -4.37 26.73
N ALA A 46 -15.29 -4.22 27.11
CA ALA A 46 -14.27 -3.73 26.19
C ALA A 46 -14.22 -4.59 24.92
N GLY A 47 -14.20 -3.95 23.74
CA GLY A 47 -14.20 -4.66 22.46
C GLY A 47 -15.60 -4.92 21.87
N ASP A 48 -16.67 -4.63 22.60
CA ASP A 48 -18.03 -4.69 22.04
C ASP A 48 -18.21 -3.70 20.89
N VAL A 49 -18.90 -4.11 19.83
CA VAL A 49 -19.09 -3.28 18.64
C VAL A 49 -20.48 -2.62 18.67
N ILE A 50 -20.51 -1.29 18.70
CA ILE A 50 -21.73 -0.49 18.57
C ILE A 50 -21.98 -0.11 17.10
N ARG A 51 -23.23 -0.28 16.64
CA ARG A 51 -23.69 0.13 15.30
C ARG A 51 -24.87 1.08 15.40
N LEU A 52 -24.83 2.18 14.64
CA LEU A 52 -25.78 3.29 14.69
C LEU A 52 -26.34 3.55 13.29
N SER A 53 -27.66 3.59 13.15
CA SER A 53 -28.32 3.92 11.88
C SER A 53 -29.31 5.07 12.04
N ALA A 54 -29.31 5.96 11.04
CA ALA A 54 -30.24 7.08 10.97
C ALA A 54 -31.50 6.69 10.19
N GLY A 55 -32.64 7.19 10.64
CA GLY A 55 -33.94 7.11 9.98
C GLY A 55 -34.42 8.50 9.58
N PHE A 56 -35.19 8.55 8.50
CA PHE A 56 -35.65 9.81 7.92
C PHE A 56 -37.15 9.80 7.61
N ALA A 57 -37.82 10.91 7.89
CA ALA A 57 -39.26 11.05 7.64
C ALA A 57 -39.59 11.22 6.14
N SER A 58 -38.67 11.74 5.32
CA SER A 58 -38.89 11.92 3.88
C SER A 58 -37.62 11.91 3.02
N TYR A 59 -36.67 12.81 3.29
CA TYR A 59 -35.40 12.92 2.57
C TYR A 59 -34.26 12.40 3.45
N ARG A 60 -33.29 11.73 2.84
CA ARG A 60 -32.06 11.31 3.53
C ARG A 60 -31.15 12.52 3.72
N TYR A 61 -30.59 12.64 4.91
CA TYR A 61 -29.62 13.66 5.27
C TYR A 61 -28.37 12.96 5.79
N GLN A 62 -27.20 13.53 5.53
CA GLN A 62 -25.97 13.05 6.14
C GLN A 62 -25.87 13.65 7.55
N GLU A 63 -25.67 12.79 8.54
CA GLU A 63 -25.74 13.13 9.95
C GLU A 63 -24.41 12.89 10.65
N TYR A 64 -24.14 13.64 11.71
CA TYR A 64 -23.03 13.36 12.60
C TYR A 64 -23.51 12.56 13.81
N TRP A 65 -22.61 11.77 14.40
CA TRP A 65 -22.87 10.98 15.58
C TRP A 65 -21.84 11.27 16.68
N SER A 66 -22.33 11.30 17.91
CA SER A 66 -21.48 11.27 19.10
C SER A 66 -22.03 10.29 20.13
N VAL A 67 -21.14 9.56 20.79
CA VAL A 67 -21.48 8.63 21.87
C VAL A 67 -20.65 8.95 23.11
N TRP A 68 -21.33 9.06 24.25
CA TRP A 68 -20.70 9.23 25.56
C TRP A 68 -21.09 8.10 26.51
N ILE A 69 -20.18 7.75 27.41
CA ILE A 69 -20.41 6.84 28.53
C ILE A 69 -19.82 7.49 29.77
N ASP A 70 -20.59 7.54 30.86
CA ASP A 70 -20.12 7.98 32.18
C ASP A 70 -19.20 6.87 32.74
N LEU A 71 -17.90 7.02 32.53
CA LEU A 71 -16.91 5.98 32.82
C LEU A 71 -16.43 6.01 34.27
N ASN A 72 -16.71 7.09 34.99
CA ASN A 72 -16.27 7.26 36.37
C ASN A 72 -17.43 7.15 37.39
N GLY A 73 -18.68 7.09 36.91
CA GLY A 73 -19.90 6.95 37.68
C GLY A 73 -20.29 8.21 38.46
N ASP A 74 -19.79 9.38 38.07
CA ASP A 74 -20.04 10.66 38.76
C ASP A 74 -21.33 11.36 38.31
N GLY A 75 -21.96 10.84 37.25
CA GLY A 75 -23.23 11.29 36.73
C GLY A 75 -23.13 12.44 35.73
N ASP A 76 -21.96 12.71 35.15
CA ASP A 76 -21.83 13.57 33.98
C ASP A 76 -21.05 12.92 32.80
N PHE A 77 -20.70 13.71 31.77
CA PHE A 77 -19.94 13.26 30.58
C PHE A 77 -18.79 14.25 30.29
N GLY A 78 -18.33 14.96 31.31
CA GLY A 78 -17.43 16.10 31.21
C GLY A 78 -15.97 15.68 31.10
N ASP A 79 -15.64 14.42 31.36
CA ASP A 79 -14.27 13.96 31.33
C ASP A 79 -13.78 13.66 29.91
N ALA A 80 -12.47 13.87 29.70
CA ALA A 80 -11.86 13.77 28.38
C ALA A 80 -11.94 12.36 27.76
N ASN A 81 -12.13 11.31 28.57
CA ASN A 81 -12.22 9.92 28.15
C ASN A 81 -13.66 9.39 28.03
N GLU A 82 -14.68 10.21 28.31
CA GLU A 82 -16.07 9.75 28.33
C GLU A 82 -16.77 9.84 26.98
N ARG A 83 -16.17 10.54 26.00
CA ARG A 83 -16.65 10.54 24.61
C ARG A 83 -15.99 9.40 23.83
N ILE A 84 -16.71 8.30 23.65
CA ILE A 84 -16.21 7.07 23.05
C ILE A 84 -16.27 7.10 21.52
N LEU A 85 -17.19 7.89 20.95
CA LEU A 85 -17.33 8.05 19.50
C LEU A 85 -17.64 9.51 19.16
N GLN A 86 -17.02 9.99 18.08
CA GLN A 86 -17.43 11.21 17.37
C GLN A 86 -17.08 11.06 15.89
N THR A 87 -18.07 11.18 15.00
CA THR A 87 -17.81 11.19 13.55
C THR A 87 -17.23 12.54 13.11
N SER A 88 -16.16 12.52 12.32
CA SER A 88 -15.55 13.74 11.77
C SER A 88 -16.29 14.30 10.56
N ASN A 89 -16.96 13.43 9.80
CA ASN A 89 -17.73 13.76 8.61
C ASN A 89 -19.18 13.28 8.79
N PRO A 90 -20.17 13.95 8.18
CA PRO A 90 -21.55 13.50 8.24
C PRO A 90 -21.75 12.31 7.30
N THR A 91 -22.60 11.37 7.67
CA THR A 91 -22.91 10.18 6.87
C THR A 91 -24.39 9.79 6.99
N ASP A 92 -24.94 9.19 5.94
CA ASP A 92 -26.27 8.55 5.97
C ASP A 92 -26.19 7.01 5.93
N ASP A 93 -24.96 6.46 5.99
CA ASP A 93 -24.67 5.03 6.17
C ASP A 93 -24.63 4.64 7.66
N GLU A 94 -24.63 3.33 7.93
CA GLU A 94 -24.50 2.80 9.29
C GLU A 94 -23.10 3.11 9.83
N VAL A 95 -23.03 3.70 11.02
CA VAL A 95 -21.77 3.98 11.72
C VAL A 95 -21.47 2.82 12.65
N GLU A 96 -20.29 2.22 12.48
CA GLU A 96 -19.76 1.15 13.33
C GLU A 96 -18.58 1.68 14.15
N ALA A 97 -18.52 1.32 15.44
CA ALA A 97 -17.41 1.64 16.30
C ALA A 97 -17.20 0.57 17.38
N THR A 98 -15.96 0.31 17.76
CA THR A 98 -15.63 -0.52 18.92
C THR A 98 -15.69 0.31 20.20
N LEU A 99 -16.34 -0.21 21.23
CA LEU A 99 -16.42 0.42 22.54
C LEU A 99 -15.10 0.22 23.28
N ILE A 100 -14.37 1.33 23.45
CA ILE A 100 -13.10 1.39 24.18
C ILE A 100 -13.43 1.80 25.62
N VAL A 101 -13.58 0.82 26.50
CA VAL A 101 -13.68 1.02 27.96
C VAL A 101 -12.45 0.38 28.60
N ALA A 102 -11.88 0.99 29.64
CA ALA A 102 -10.74 0.37 30.33
C ALA A 102 -11.16 -0.96 30.95
N ASP A 103 -10.28 -1.95 30.84
CA ASP A 103 -10.48 -3.35 31.20
C ASP A 103 -10.73 -3.57 32.70
N ASP A 104 -10.30 -2.63 33.55
CA ASP A 104 -10.48 -2.64 35.00
C ASP A 104 -11.77 -1.95 35.50
N ILE A 105 -12.57 -1.35 34.60
CA ILE A 105 -13.78 -0.59 34.98
C ILE A 105 -14.98 -1.54 35.09
N SER A 106 -15.45 -1.79 36.31
CA SER A 106 -16.77 -2.38 36.59
C SER A 106 -17.70 -1.34 37.20
N ILE A 107 -18.72 -0.93 36.44
CA ILE A 107 -19.76 -0.01 36.91
C ILE A 107 -21.13 -0.58 36.56
N GLU A 108 -21.87 -0.97 37.59
CA GLU A 108 -23.28 -1.32 37.42
C GLU A 108 -24.09 -0.05 37.17
N ASN A 109 -24.93 -0.06 36.12
CA ASN A 109 -25.96 0.96 35.90
C ASN A 109 -25.39 2.39 35.74
N THR A 110 -24.43 2.56 34.83
CA THR A 110 -23.94 3.87 34.35
C THR A 110 -24.77 4.39 33.17
N GLN A 111 -24.56 5.66 32.77
CA GLN A 111 -25.27 6.30 31.66
C GLN A 111 -24.48 6.20 30.35
N LEU A 112 -25.17 5.91 29.25
CA LEU A 112 -24.68 6.01 27.87
C LEU A 112 -25.60 6.93 27.09
N ARG A 113 -25.03 7.87 26.33
CA ARG A 113 -25.76 8.78 25.44
C ARG A 113 -25.32 8.59 23.99
N VAL A 114 -26.29 8.41 23.10
CA VAL A 114 -26.09 8.51 21.65
C VAL A 114 -26.80 9.77 21.16
N LEU A 115 -26.09 10.64 20.46
CA LEU A 115 -26.61 11.88 19.90
C LEU A 115 -26.36 11.91 18.38
N LEU A 116 -27.45 12.08 17.64
CA LEU A 116 -27.47 12.35 16.21
C LEU A 116 -27.55 13.87 16.02
N HIS A 117 -26.65 14.43 15.21
CA HIS A 117 -26.56 15.86 14.96
C HIS A 117 -26.71 16.19 13.48
N ALA A 118 -27.62 17.11 13.17
CA ALA A 118 -27.69 17.72 11.86
C ALA A 118 -26.66 18.85 11.69
N ASN A 119 -26.05 18.92 10.51
CA ASN A 119 -25.15 19.98 10.01
C ASN A 119 -23.77 20.11 10.69
N ALA A 120 -23.67 19.97 12.01
CA ALA A 120 -22.41 20.07 12.73
C ALA A 120 -22.44 19.30 14.05
N VAL A 121 -21.29 18.76 14.43
CA VAL A 121 -21.08 18.08 15.72
C VAL A 121 -21.22 19.08 16.88
N SER A 122 -22.01 18.71 17.90
CA SER A 122 -21.98 19.41 19.19
C SER A 122 -20.70 19.04 19.93
N GLY A 123 -19.89 20.05 20.27
CA GLY A 123 -18.69 19.83 21.09
C GLY A 123 -18.99 19.47 22.54
N ASP A 124 -20.23 19.61 22.98
CA ASP A 124 -20.70 19.35 24.35
C ASP A 124 -21.78 18.25 24.32
N SER A 125 -21.74 17.35 25.31
CA SER A 125 -22.76 16.32 25.54
C SER A 125 -24.09 16.93 26.00
N CYS A 126 -24.07 18.23 26.33
CA CYS A 126 -25.17 19.03 26.85
C CYS A 126 -25.63 20.12 25.87
N GLY A 127 -26.87 20.60 26.04
CA GLY A 127 -27.32 21.86 25.44
C GLY A 127 -27.57 21.85 23.92
N TYR A 128 -27.51 20.68 23.26
CA TYR A 128 -27.88 20.55 21.85
C TYR A 128 -29.38 20.76 21.64
N ASP A 129 -29.76 21.75 20.82
CA ASP A 129 -31.14 22.17 20.55
C ASP A 129 -31.47 22.36 19.06
N SER A 130 -30.66 21.77 18.17
CA SER A 130 -30.84 21.78 16.71
C SER A 130 -31.59 20.52 16.22
N TYR A 131 -31.71 20.33 14.90
CA TYR A 131 -32.28 19.11 14.34
C TYR A 131 -31.37 17.88 14.57
N GLY A 132 -31.97 16.71 14.79
CA GLY A 132 -31.27 15.49 15.17
C GLY A 132 -32.10 14.68 16.17
N ASP A 133 -31.48 13.76 16.89
CA ASP A 133 -32.18 12.92 17.87
C ASP A 133 -31.24 12.39 18.95
N VAL A 134 -31.78 12.02 20.10
CA VAL A 134 -30.99 11.55 21.25
C VAL A 134 -31.57 10.27 21.82
N ARG A 135 -30.70 9.37 22.25
CA ARG A 135 -31.06 8.20 23.05
C ARG A 135 -30.11 8.07 24.24
N ASP A 136 -30.70 8.13 25.42
CA ASP A 136 -30.02 7.85 26.69
C ASP A 136 -30.39 6.45 27.16
N PHE A 137 -29.38 5.65 27.52
CA PHE A 137 -29.51 4.32 28.08
C PHE A 137 -28.84 4.26 29.44
N SER A 138 -29.34 3.35 30.28
CA SER A 138 -28.53 2.87 31.38
C SER A 138 -27.92 1.54 30.96
N VAL A 139 -26.62 1.39 31.16
CA VAL A 139 -25.83 0.21 30.79
C VAL A 139 -25.02 -0.23 31.99
N SER A 140 -24.62 -1.49 32.03
CA SER A 140 -23.62 -1.95 33.00
C SER A 140 -22.32 -2.15 32.25
N ILE A 141 -21.26 -1.50 32.70
CA ILE A 141 -19.91 -1.84 32.24
C ILE A 141 -19.46 -2.95 33.14
N ASN A 142 -19.37 -4.15 32.58
CA ASN A 142 -18.64 -5.19 33.26
C ASN A 142 -17.18 -4.94 32.91
N ALA A 143 -16.31 -4.83 33.91
CA ALA A 143 -14.90 -5.09 33.65
C ALA A 143 -14.86 -6.42 32.92
N HIS A 144 -13.85 -6.64 32.09
CA HIS A 144 -13.48 -8.00 31.84
C HIS A 144 -13.06 -8.58 33.21
N ILE A 145 -14.04 -9.07 33.99
CA ILE A 145 -13.78 -9.89 35.16
C ILE A 145 -13.16 -11.11 34.53
N ASP A 146 -11.85 -11.18 34.66
CA ASP A 146 -11.10 -12.40 34.57
C ASP A 146 -11.94 -13.50 35.23
N ASN A 147 -12.49 -14.39 34.40
CA ASN A 147 -12.72 -15.74 34.88
C ASN A 147 -11.37 -16.47 35.11
N GLY A 148 -10.23 -15.76 34.97
CA GLY A 148 -8.92 -16.04 35.53
C GLY A 148 -8.77 -15.47 36.94
N ASN A 149 -9.02 -16.32 37.92
CA ASN A 149 -8.65 -16.12 39.32
C ASN A 149 -7.21 -15.56 39.43
N GLY A 150 -7.04 -14.34 39.92
CA GLY A 150 -5.74 -13.68 40.05
C GLY A 150 -4.63 -14.57 40.65
N ASN A 151 -3.43 -14.36 40.11
CA ASN A 151 -2.08 -14.85 40.51
C ASN A 151 -1.35 -15.71 39.45
N ASP A 152 -1.95 -16.05 38.31
CA ASP A 152 -1.34 -16.92 37.28
C ASP A 152 -1.40 -16.37 35.83
N ASP A 153 -1.72 -15.09 35.61
CA ASP A 153 -1.77 -14.52 34.25
C ASP A 153 -0.39 -14.50 33.62
N TYR A 154 -0.33 -14.98 32.37
CA TYR A 154 0.88 -15.20 31.61
C TYR A 154 1.93 -16.09 32.33
N ALA A 155 1.50 -16.86 33.34
CA ALA A 155 2.41 -17.63 34.18
C ALA A 155 3.23 -18.66 33.40
N LEU A 156 4.52 -18.70 33.72
CA LEU A 156 5.43 -19.70 33.19
C LEU A 156 5.32 -20.99 34.00
N THR A 157 5.09 -22.09 33.30
CA THR A 157 5.22 -23.44 33.89
C THR A 157 6.67 -23.78 34.19
N THR A 158 7.60 -23.20 33.43
CA THR A 158 9.05 -23.32 33.62
C THR A 158 9.71 -21.97 33.37
N GLN A 159 10.32 -21.37 34.39
CA GLN A 159 11.09 -20.13 34.22
C GLN A 159 12.43 -20.42 33.51
N PRO A 160 12.73 -19.75 32.39
CA PRO A 160 14.03 -19.85 31.75
C PRO A 160 15.15 -19.37 32.68
N ARG A 161 16.34 -19.94 32.54
CA ARG A 161 17.47 -19.58 33.39
C ARG A 161 18.19 -18.32 32.94
N GLY A 162 18.13 -18.00 31.64
CA GLY A 162 18.84 -16.91 30.98
C GLY A 162 20.30 -16.73 31.40
N GLY A 163 20.81 -15.52 31.18
CA GLY A 163 22.09 -15.06 31.72
C GLY A 163 22.88 -14.22 30.73
N ALA A 164 24.03 -13.71 31.18
CA ALA A 164 24.94 -12.89 30.37
C ALA A 164 25.38 -13.51 29.03
N ASN A 165 25.28 -14.84 28.88
CA ASN A 165 25.60 -15.57 27.65
C ASN A 165 24.37 -16.20 26.98
N GLU A 166 23.15 -15.89 27.43
CA GLU A 166 21.90 -16.45 26.92
C GLU A 166 20.72 -15.51 27.25
N HIS A 167 20.52 -14.48 26.41
CA HIS A 167 19.46 -13.48 26.56
C HIS A 167 19.07 -12.82 25.22
N ILE A 168 17.89 -12.22 25.16
CA ILE A 168 17.41 -11.37 24.07
C ILE A 168 18.12 -10.02 24.19
N ALA A 169 18.91 -9.68 23.19
CA ALA A 169 19.72 -8.45 23.21
C ALA A 169 19.02 -7.29 22.51
N TYR A 170 18.23 -7.59 21.48
CA TYR A 170 17.59 -6.59 20.64
C TYR A 170 16.34 -7.14 19.98
N VAL A 171 15.29 -6.31 19.99
CA VAL A 171 14.01 -6.54 19.32
C VAL A 171 13.72 -5.31 18.48
N GLU A 172 13.37 -5.50 17.22
CA GLU A 172 12.85 -4.45 16.36
C GLU A 172 11.65 -4.96 15.58
N MET A 173 10.58 -4.17 15.58
CA MET A 173 9.33 -4.47 14.89
C MET A 173 8.81 -3.19 14.24
N ALA A 174 8.42 -3.27 12.97
CA ALA A 174 7.93 -2.11 12.20
C ALA A 174 8.87 -0.88 12.27
N GLY A 175 10.19 -1.10 12.34
CA GLY A 175 11.19 -0.02 12.47
C GLY A 175 11.31 0.59 13.87
N ASP A 176 10.48 0.17 14.83
CA ASP A 176 10.60 0.54 16.23
C ASP A 176 11.45 -0.49 17.00
N SER A 177 12.47 -0.03 17.69
CA SER A 177 13.49 -0.88 18.31
C SER A 177 13.52 -0.79 19.84
N PHE A 178 13.94 -1.89 20.46
CA PHE A 178 14.16 -2.03 21.89
C PHE A 178 15.40 -2.88 22.16
N THR A 179 16.39 -2.26 22.80
CA THR A 179 17.57 -2.98 23.29
C THR A 179 17.28 -3.51 24.69
N SER A 180 17.33 -4.84 24.85
CA SER A 180 17.21 -5.50 26.15
C SER A 180 18.55 -6.08 26.61
N GLY A 181 18.55 -6.96 27.61
CA GLY A 181 19.78 -7.48 28.21
C GLY A 181 19.57 -8.69 29.10
N ASP A 182 20.59 -9.02 29.90
CA ASP A 182 20.52 -10.13 30.85
C ASP A 182 19.54 -9.83 31.99
N ASP A 183 18.35 -10.42 31.91
CA ASP A 183 17.28 -10.25 32.88
C ASP A 183 16.95 -11.55 33.64
N ARG A 184 17.92 -12.49 33.64
CA ARG A 184 17.83 -13.79 34.33
C ARG A 184 16.67 -14.67 33.84
N GLY A 185 16.35 -14.55 32.54
CA GLY A 185 15.49 -15.48 31.82
C GLY A 185 14.00 -15.10 31.75
N TYR A 186 13.56 -14.06 32.47
CA TYR A 186 12.24 -13.47 32.25
C TYR A 186 12.22 -11.98 32.56
N LYS A 187 11.63 -11.20 31.65
CA LYS A 187 11.33 -9.78 31.89
C LYS A 187 9.96 -9.41 31.39
N ASP A 188 9.29 -8.59 32.19
CA ASP A 188 8.07 -7.92 31.78
C ASP A 188 8.40 -6.47 31.41
N ASN A 189 8.26 -6.14 30.13
CA ASN A 189 8.46 -4.81 29.58
C ASN A 189 7.15 -4.11 29.21
N SER A 190 5.96 -4.67 29.53
CA SER A 190 4.68 -4.11 29.06
C SER A 190 4.43 -2.67 29.48
N ASP A 191 4.89 -2.30 30.67
CA ASP A 191 4.70 -0.96 31.23
C ASP A 191 5.69 0.06 30.67
N ILE A 192 6.72 -0.40 29.95
CA ILE A 192 7.83 0.44 29.49
C ILE A 192 8.01 0.43 27.97
N LYS A 193 7.48 -0.57 27.26
CA LYS A 193 7.57 -0.68 25.82
C LYS A 193 6.26 -1.24 25.24
N SER A 194 5.63 -0.41 24.42
CA SER A 194 4.58 -0.81 23.48
C SER A 194 5.14 -0.76 22.07
N PHE A 195 4.83 -1.77 21.25
CA PHE A 195 5.09 -1.77 19.82
C PHE A 195 3.82 -1.45 19.05
N GLU A 196 3.91 -0.59 18.04
CA GLU A 196 2.83 -0.34 17.09
C GLU A 196 3.06 -1.24 15.88
N VAL A 197 2.10 -2.12 15.55
CA VAL A 197 2.28 -3.11 14.48
C VAL A 197 1.03 -3.26 13.63
N THR A 198 1.25 -3.67 12.39
CA THR A 198 0.24 -4.06 11.40
C THR A 198 0.58 -5.44 10.85
N ASP A 199 -0.36 -6.06 10.15
CA ASP A 199 -0.11 -7.36 9.51
C ASP A 199 1.06 -7.26 8.52
N GLY A 200 1.97 -8.25 8.55
CA GLY A 200 3.18 -8.25 7.75
C GLY A 200 4.32 -7.36 8.25
N ALA A 201 4.19 -6.72 9.42
CA ALA A 201 5.25 -5.90 10.00
C ALA A 201 6.61 -6.63 10.05
N LEU A 202 7.66 -5.97 9.57
CA LEU A 202 9.03 -6.51 9.57
C LEU A 202 9.54 -6.67 11.00
N LEU A 203 10.25 -7.78 11.23
CA LEU A 203 10.79 -8.20 12.51
C LEU A 203 12.30 -8.43 12.39
N GLN A 204 13.06 -7.91 13.34
CA GLN A 204 14.46 -8.25 13.57
C GLN A 204 14.69 -8.60 15.04
N LEU A 205 15.25 -9.79 15.30
CA LEU A 205 15.57 -10.26 16.64
C LEU A 205 17.05 -10.63 16.75
N THR A 206 17.71 -10.18 17.80
CA THR A 206 19.10 -10.53 18.10
C THR A 206 19.19 -11.09 19.51
N ALA A 207 19.78 -12.28 19.64
CA ALA A 207 20.15 -12.85 20.93
C ALA A 207 21.66 -12.77 21.16
N ILE A 208 22.05 -12.75 22.43
CA ILE A 208 23.37 -13.17 22.87
C ILE A 208 23.21 -14.60 23.38
N SER A 209 23.72 -15.58 22.63
CA SER A 209 23.66 -17.00 22.99
C SER A 209 24.93 -17.76 22.56
N ASP A 210 25.44 -18.63 23.43
CA ASP A 210 26.53 -19.57 23.09
C ASP A 210 26.05 -20.76 22.22
N TRP A 211 24.74 -20.85 21.91
CA TRP A 211 24.10 -21.96 21.20
C TRP A 211 23.15 -21.47 20.08
N SER A 212 22.59 -22.40 19.31
CA SER A 212 21.46 -22.10 18.40
C SER A 212 20.22 -21.74 19.21
N THR A 213 19.33 -20.95 18.62
CA THR A 213 18.13 -20.47 19.30
C THR A 213 16.86 -20.75 18.49
N ASP A 214 15.80 -21.15 19.17
CA ASP A 214 14.45 -21.24 18.62
C ASP A 214 13.62 -20.06 19.17
N TRP A 215 12.80 -19.46 18.31
CA TRP A 215 12.05 -18.23 18.61
C TRP A 215 10.56 -18.45 18.41
N GLY A 216 9.76 -17.79 19.25
CA GLY A 216 8.32 -17.68 19.06
C GLY A 216 7.80 -16.34 19.56
N ILE A 217 6.79 -15.79 18.88
CA ILE A 217 6.05 -14.62 19.32
C ILE A 217 4.56 -14.96 19.39
N TRP A 218 3.92 -14.55 20.47
CA TRP A 218 2.47 -14.69 20.68
C TRP A 218 1.85 -13.34 21.03
N ILE A 219 0.62 -13.10 20.58
CA ILE A 219 -0.18 -11.94 20.97
C ILE A 219 -1.50 -12.46 21.57
N ASP A 220 -1.76 -12.14 22.83
CA ASP A 220 -3.00 -12.48 23.53
C ASP A 220 -4.16 -11.67 22.94
N SER A 221 -4.72 -12.20 21.87
CA SER A 221 -5.65 -11.53 20.96
C SER A 221 -7.06 -11.46 21.52
N ASP A 222 -7.41 -12.41 22.38
CA ASP A 222 -8.68 -12.41 23.11
C ASP A 222 -8.53 -11.84 24.54
N ASN A 223 -7.32 -11.37 24.88
CA ASN A 223 -6.95 -10.79 26.18
C ASN A 223 -7.35 -11.69 27.36
N ASN A 224 -7.20 -13.01 27.21
CA ASN A 224 -7.63 -13.99 28.20
C ASN A 224 -6.58 -14.29 29.30
N GLY A 225 -5.43 -13.60 29.27
CA GLY A 225 -4.33 -13.73 30.21
C GLY A 225 -3.41 -14.92 29.91
N LYS A 226 -3.51 -15.51 28.71
CA LYS A 226 -2.68 -16.64 28.26
C LYS A 226 -2.30 -16.45 26.80
N PHE A 227 -1.25 -17.17 26.41
CA PHE A 227 -0.83 -17.26 25.02
C PHE A 227 -1.18 -18.65 24.51
N ASP A 228 -2.30 -18.75 23.81
CA ASP A 228 -2.79 -19.97 23.21
C ASP A 228 -2.03 -20.30 21.90
N SER A 229 -2.11 -21.55 21.45
CA SER A 229 -1.35 -21.99 20.27
C SER A 229 -1.76 -21.29 18.97
N HIS A 230 -3.00 -20.80 18.88
CA HIS A 230 -3.51 -20.08 17.70
C HIS A 230 -3.10 -18.61 17.67
N GLU A 231 -2.51 -18.13 18.75
CA GLU A 231 -2.06 -16.75 18.94
C GLU A 231 -0.58 -16.57 18.60
N GLN A 232 0.06 -17.64 18.12
CA GLN A 232 1.44 -17.58 17.66
C GLN A 232 1.50 -16.86 16.31
N VAL A 233 2.07 -15.65 16.32
CA VAL A 233 2.18 -14.77 15.14
C VAL A 233 3.53 -14.89 14.44
N PHE A 234 4.50 -15.55 15.07
CA PHE A 234 5.82 -15.80 14.48
C PHE A 234 6.52 -17.00 15.12
N SER A 235 7.33 -17.71 14.32
CA SER A 235 8.28 -18.71 14.80
C SER A 235 9.50 -18.82 13.88
N ALA A 236 10.68 -19.07 14.44
CA ALA A 236 11.90 -19.26 13.66
C ALA A 236 12.95 -20.06 14.44
N ALA A 237 13.95 -20.60 13.72
CA ALA A 237 15.15 -21.19 14.29
C ALA A 237 16.39 -20.48 13.74
N ALA A 238 17.35 -20.18 14.61
CA ALA A 238 18.55 -19.43 14.29
C ALA A 238 19.81 -20.18 14.71
N GLN A 239 20.86 -20.09 13.88
CA GLN A 239 22.19 -20.57 14.27
C GLN A 239 22.83 -19.62 15.28
N ARG A 240 23.86 -20.10 15.99
CA ARG A 240 24.65 -19.30 16.92
C ARG A 240 25.13 -18.01 16.25
N ASP A 241 25.06 -16.88 16.97
CA ASP A 241 25.47 -15.54 16.54
C ASP A 241 24.70 -14.98 15.32
N SER A 242 23.56 -15.56 14.93
CA SER A 242 22.75 -15.09 13.79
C SER A 242 21.63 -14.14 14.23
N VAL A 243 21.41 -13.08 13.44
CA VAL A 243 20.21 -12.23 13.55
C VAL A 243 19.04 -12.94 12.87
N VAL A 244 17.86 -12.89 13.48
CA VAL A 244 16.62 -13.44 12.93
C VAL A 244 15.84 -12.32 12.27
N TYR A 245 15.44 -12.54 11.02
CA TYR A 245 14.55 -11.66 10.27
C TYR A 245 13.24 -12.38 9.96
N GLY A 246 12.14 -11.65 9.85
CA GLY A 246 10.86 -12.20 9.46
C GLY A 246 9.75 -11.15 9.38
N THR A 247 8.52 -11.62 9.32
CA THR A 247 7.30 -10.80 9.34
C THR A 247 6.32 -11.36 10.37
N LEU A 248 5.54 -10.50 11.02
CA LEU A 248 4.43 -10.93 11.88
C LEU A 248 3.21 -11.33 11.02
N ASP A 249 2.61 -12.49 11.32
CA ASP A 249 1.31 -12.91 10.77
C ASP A 249 0.21 -12.56 11.79
N LEU A 250 -0.49 -11.45 11.53
CA LEU A 250 -1.58 -10.94 12.36
C LEU A 250 -2.96 -11.28 11.77
N SER A 251 -3.03 -12.17 10.78
CA SER A 251 -4.27 -12.51 10.06
C SER A 251 -5.41 -13.03 10.94
N ASN A 252 -5.10 -13.51 12.14
CA ASN A 252 -6.06 -14.00 13.13
C ASN A 252 -6.07 -13.19 14.43
N ILE A 253 -5.41 -12.03 14.46
CA ILE A 253 -5.32 -11.15 15.62
C ILE A 253 -6.29 -9.99 15.43
N VAL A 254 -7.03 -9.64 16.48
CA VAL A 254 -7.98 -8.52 16.47
C VAL A 254 -7.23 -7.20 16.64
N ALA A 255 -7.80 -6.08 16.18
CA ALA A 255 -7.21 -4.76 16.39
C ALA A 255 -7.28 -4.36 17.87
N GLY A 256 -6.31 -3.57 18.29
CA GLY A 256 -6.27 -2.92 19.59
C GLY A 256 -5.00 -3.22 20.37
N SER A 257 -5.01 -2.77 21.62
CA SER A 257 -3.92 -3.00 22.55
C SER A 257 -4.02 -4.41 23.14
N HIS A 258 -2.94 -5.18 23.02
CA HIS A 258 -2.80 -6.55 23.49
C HIS A 258 -1.50 -6.74 24.26
N ARG A 259 -1.40 -7.88 24.94
CA ARG A 259 -0.13 -8.38 25.47
C ARG A 259 0.59 -9.18 24.40
N MET A 260 1.90 -8.97 24.24
CA MET A 260 2.76 -9.76 23.38
C MET A 260 3.86 -10.45 24.19
N ARG A 261 4.24 -11.66 23.79
CA ARG A 261 5.36 -12.42 24.37
C ARG A 261 6.34 -12.85 23.29
N ILE A 262 7.62 -12.58 23.52
CA ILE A 262 8.73 -13.06 22.72
C ILE A 262 9.51 -14.09 23.54
N ALA A 263 9.71 -15.27 23.00
CA ALA A 263 10.45 -16.33 23.65
C ALA A 263 11.62 -16.79 22.79
N MET A 264 12.82 -16.81 23.39
CA MET A 264 14.06 -17.30 22.80
C MET A 264 14.53 -18.52 23.60
N SER A 265 14.46 -19.72 23.02
CA SER A 265 14.88 -20.97 23.65
C SER A 265 16.24 -21.43 23.13
N GLY A 266 17.11 -21.90 24.01
CA GLY A 266 18.45 -22.42 23.68
C GLY A 266 18.56 -23.96 23.64
N ASP A 267 17.48 -24.70 23.92
CA ASP A 267 17.53 -26.17 24.03
C ASP A 267 16.42 -26.92 23.28
N SER A 268 15.33 -26.26 22.92
CA SER A 268 14.14 -26.86 22.29
C SER A 268 13.29 -25.81 21.59
N ALA A 269 12.19 -26.21 20.93
CA ALA A 269 11.24 -25.28 20.35
C ALA A 269 10.74 -24.28 21.41
N ALA A 270 10.66 -23.00 21.03
CA ALA A 270 10.07 -21.97 21.88
C ALA A 270 8.58 -22.25 22.12
N ILE A 271 8.16 -22.19 23.39
CA ILE A 271 6.77 -22.38 23.82
C ILE A 271 6.43 -21.27 24.82
N ALA A 272 5.25 -20.66 24.69
CA ALA A 272 4.84 -19.51 25.48
C ALA A 272 4.83 -19.75 27.00
N THR A 273 4.68 -21.01 27.45
CA THR A 273 4.65 -21.38 28.88
C THR A 273 6.03 -21.63 29.50
N GLY A 274 7.11 -21.43 28.73
CA GLY A 274 8.48 -21.49 29.20
C GLY A 274 9.23 -22.80 28.99
N PHE A 275 10.55 -22.73 29.17
CA PHE A 275 11.55 -23.77 28.89
C PHE A 275 12.77 -23.55 29.80
N ARG A 276 13.77 -24.45 29.74
CA ARG A 276 14.87 -24.46 30.73
C ARG A 276 16.02 -23.51 30.42
N TYR A 277 16.39 -23.37 29.14
CA TYR A 277 17.51 -22.56 28.67
C TYR A 277 17.02 -21.55 27.63
N GLY A 278 17.44 -20.29 27.75
CA GLY A 278 16.91 -19.16 26.99
C GLY A 278 16.29 -18.07 27.86
N GLU A 279 15.48 -17.21 27.24
CA GLU A 279 14.79 -16.08 27.88
C GLU A 279 13.41 -15.81 27.27
N ILE A 280 12.51 -15.26 28.09
CA ILE A 280 11.19 -14.78 27.68
C ILE A 280 11.05 -13.30 28.05
N GLU A 281 10.50 -12.51 27.14
CA GLU A 281 10.17 -11.12 27.38
C GLU A 281 8.75 -10.80 26.94
N ASP A 282 8.03 -10.08 27.79
CA ASP A 282 6.68 -9.62 27.50
C ASP A 282 6.66 -8.13 27.20
N TYR A 283 5.78 -7.71 26.30
CA TYR A 283 5.64 -6.35 25.81
C TYR A 283 4.16 -5.99 25.66
N SER A 284 3.86 -4.69 25.62
CA SER A 284 2.58 -4.23 25.09
C SER A 284 2.68 -4.16 23.57
N VAL A 285 1.57 -4.39 22.88
CA VAL A 285 1.49 -4.24 21.43
C VAL A 285 0.16 -3.62 21.07
N ASN A 286 0.16 -2.62 20.19
CA ASN A 286 -1.05 -2.08 19.60
C ASN A 286 -1.14 -2.53 18.15
N VAL A 287 -2.15 -3.36 17.87
CA VAL A 287 -2.42 -3.94 16.56
C VAL A 287 -3.40 -3.04 15.84
N ASN A 288 -2.96 -2.41 14.76
CA ASN A 288 -3.85 -1.61 13.92
C ASN A 288 -4.34 -2.49 12.74
N LEU A 289 -5.62 -2.88 12.75
CA LEU A 289 -6.26 -3.54 11.58
C LEU A 289 -6.92 -2.53 10.64
N ASP A 290 -7.23 -1.34 11.17
CA ASP A 290 -7.50 -0.19 10.34
C ASP A 290 -6.15 0.28 9.81
N GLY A 291 -5.88 -0.07 8.56
CA GLY A 291 -5.05 0.79 7.73
C GLY A 291 -5.71 2.17 7.74
N ASN A 292 -5.32 3.02 8.69
CA ASN A 292 -5.33 4.43 8.44
C ASN A 292 -4.44 4.57 7.21
N ASP A 293 -5.04 4.78 6.03
CA ASP A 293 -4.42 4.94 4.72
C ASP A 293 -3.52 6.19 4.68
N ASN A 294 -2.53 6.27 5.58
CA ASN A 294 -1.55 7.34 5.74
C ASN A 294 -0.24 6.90 6.42
N GLU A 295 0.05 5.60 6.52
CA GLU A 295 1.43 5.13 6.33
C GLU A 295 1.46 4.19 5.13
N ALA A 296 2.42 4.42 4.24
CA ALA A 296 2.49 3.84 2.91
C ALA A 296 2.24 2.33 2.94
N LYS A 297 1.25 1.86 2.18
CA LYS A 297 1.27 0.48 1.70
C LYS A 297 2.65 0.26 1.08
N ASN A 298 3.46 -0.59 1.71
CA ASN A 298 4.78 -0.94 1.21
C ASN A 298 4.60 -1.92 0.07
N TYR A 299 4.38 -1.35 -1.11
CA TYR A 299 4.41 -2.10 -2.34
C TYR A 299 5.88 -2.20 -2.77
N GLY A 300 6.51 -3.32 -2.40
CA GLY A 300 7.90 -3.61 -2.77
C GLY A 300 8.08 -3.66 -4.30
N SER A 301 9.34 -3.80 -4.74
CA SER A 301 9.82 -3.71 -6.13
C SER A 301 9.16 -4.63 -7.18
N HIS A 302 8.09 -5.36 -6.84
CA HIS A 302 7.41 -6.31 -7.74
C HIS A 302 5.88 -6.33 -7.61
N VAL A 303 5.24 -5.31 -7.02
CA VAL A 303 3.77 -5.26 -6.95
C VAL A 303 3.18 -4.87 -8.29
N GLN A 304 2.44 -5.80 -8.89
CA GLN A 304 1.83 -5.65 -10.20
C GLN A 304 0.58 -4.77 -10.15
N TRP A 305 0.23 -4.15 -11.29
CA TRP A 305 -1.10 -3.61 -11.49
C TRP A 305 -2.10 -4.78 -11.57
N GLU A 306 -2.97 -4.85 -10.57
CA GLU A 306 -3.87 -5.98 -10.33
C GLU A 306 -5.10 -5.99 -11.24
N HIS A 307 -5.48 -4.83 -11.78
CA HIS A 307 -6.69 -4.70 -12.59
C HIS A 307 -6.49 -5.12 -14.04
N ASP A 308 -7.56 -5.59 -14.68
CA ASP A 308 -7.62 -5.86 -16.12
C ASP A 308 -8.00 -4.61 -16.94
N SER A 309 -8.12 -3.46 -16.27
CA SER A 309 -8.39 -2.18 -16.90
C SER A 309 -7.76 -1.00 -16.16
N VAL A 310 -7.78 0.16 -16.80
CA VAL A 310 -7.58 1.47 -16.18
C VAL A 310 -8.63 2.45 -16.70
N THR A 311 -9.16 3.30 -15.83
CA THR A 311 -10.10 4.38 -16.16
C THR A 311 -9.40 5.73 -16.00
N VAL A 312 -9.30 6.50 -17.08
CA VAL A 312 -8.72 7.85 -17.05
C VAL A 312 -9.82 8.89 -16.89
N LYS A 313 -9.93 9.52 -15.71
CA LYS A 313 -10.85 10.63 -15.49
C LYS A 313 -10.17 11.96 -15.82
N ILE A 314 -10.74 12.70 -16.76
CA ILE A 314 -10.12 13.87 -17.39
C ILE A 314 -10.81 15.14 -16.92
N PHE A 315 -10.05 15.98 -16.21
CA PHE A 315 -10.50 17.26 -15.67
C PHE A 315 -9.77 18.41 -16.37
N ARG A 316 -10.54 19.39 -16.84
CA ARG A 316 -10.04 20.53 -17.62
C ARG A 316 -10.10 21.78 -16.76
N PHE A 317 -8.99 22.48 -16.62
CA PHE A 317 -8.86 23.70 -15.83
C PHE A 317 -8.57 24.90 -16.74
N GLU A 318 -9.09 26.07 -16.36
CA GLU A 318 -8.83 27.35 -17.01
C GLU A 318 -8.58 28.47 -16.00
N PHE A 319 -7.80 29.48 -16.41
CA PHE A 319 -7.50 30.66 -15.60
C PHE A 319 -8.33 31.86 -16.09
N GLU A 320 -8.49 32.88 -15.24
CA GLU A 320 -9.28 34.08 -15.59
C GLU A 320 -8.77 34.80 -16.84
N ASP A 321 -7.48 34.67 -17.14
CA ASP A 321 -6.79 35.35 -18.24
C ASP A 321 -6.19 34.42 -19.30
N VAL A 322 -6.31 33.09 -19.13
CA VAL A 322 -5.82 32.09 -20.08
C VAL A 322 -6.81 30.93 -20.20
N GLU A 323 -7.39 30.79 -21.39
CA GLU A 323 -8.30 29.69 -21.76
C GLU A 323 -7.52 28.44 -22.19
N LEU A 324 -8.12 27.27 -22.01
CA LEU A 324 -7.57 25.98 -22.44
C LEU A 324 -7.91 25.79 -23.92
N THR A 325 -6.92 25.54 -24.77
CA THR A 325 -7.16 25.42 -26.21
C THR A 325 -7.56 24.01 -26.64
N TRP A 326 -7.42 23.03 -25.75
CA TRP A 326 -7.80 21.65 -26.01
C TRP A 326 -9.31 21.47 -26.08
N SER A 327 -9.81 21.29 -27.30
CA SER A 327 -11.19 20.86 -27.52
C SER A 327 -11.43 19.43 -27.01
N VAL A 328 -12.68 19.10 -26.66
CA VAL A 328 -13.11 17.74 -26.33
C VAL A 328 -12.71 16.75 -27.44
N GLY A 329 -12.91 17.13 -28.71
CA GLY A 329 -12.54 16.28 -29.85
C GLY A 329 -11.03 16.04 -29.99
N ARG A 330 -10.19 16.96 -29.49
CA ARG A 330 -8.75 16.71 -29.38
C ARG A 330 -8.49 15.65 -28.32
N ILE A 331 -9.02 15.83 -27.11
CA ILE A 331 -8.87 14.87 -26.00
C ILE A 331 -9.32 13.47 -26.43
N GLU A 332 -10.48 13.36 -27.08
CA GLU A 332 -10.98 12.09 -27.59
C GLU A 332 -10.04 11.46 -28.63
N SER A 333 -9.40 12.27 -29.48
CA SER A 333 -8.41 11.79 -30.45
C SER A 333 -7.16 11.26 -29.76
N GLU A 334 -6.60 12.00 -28.80
CA GLU A 334 -5.41 11.58 -28.05
C GLU A 334 -5.70 10.29 -27.27
N MET A 335 -6.83 10.24 -26.56
CA MET A 335 -7.24 9.03 -25.82
C MET A 335 -7.49 7.84 -26.74
N ALA A 336 -8.03 8.04 -27.95
CA ALA A 336 -8.24 6.94 -28.90
C ALA A 336 -6.92 6.28 -29.33
N GLU A 337 -5.85 7.06 -29.54
CA GLU A 337 -4.51 6.53 -29.84
C GLU A 337 -3.94 5.75 -28.65
N ILE A 338 -4.14 6.25 -27.42
CA ILE A 338 -3.74 5.57 -26.19
C ILE A 338 -4.48 4.24 -26.02
N VAL A 339 -5.80 4.22 -26.24
CA VAL A 339 -6.60 2.98 -26.15
C VAL A 339 -6.08 1.94 -27.15
N ASP A 340 -5.82 2.34 -28.40
CA ASP A 340 -5.26 1.45 -29.43
C ASP A 340 -3.86 0.95 -29.07
N TYR A 341 -3.01 1.80 -28.48
CA TYR A 341 -1.68 1.43 -28.02
C TYR A 341 -1.73 0.36 -26.91
N PHE A 342 -2.53 0.56 -25.87
CA PHE A 342 -2.65 -0.40 -24.76
C PHE A 342 -3.35 -1.71 -25.18
N ASP A 343 -4.33 -1.65 -26.08
CA ASP A 343 -4.96 -2.86 -26.67
C ASP A 343 -3.91 -3.70 -27.41
N LYS A 344 -3.11 -3.09 -28.28
CA LYS A 344 -2.01 -3.79 -28.98
C LYS A 344 -0.93 -4.29 -28.03
N SER A 345 -0.52 -3.45 -27.07
CA SER A 345 0.56 -3.78 -26.13
C SER A 345 0.20 -4.95 -25.22
N SER A 346 -1.07 -5.04 -24.82
CA SER A 346 -1.64 -6.11 -23.99
C SER A 346 -2.15 -7.32 -24.78
N TYR A 347 -2.15 -7.25 -26.11
CA TYR A 347 -2.74 -8.27 -26.98
C TYR A 347 -4.25 -8.45 -26.74
N GLY A 348 -4.95 -7.36 -26.43
CA GLY A 348 -6.38 -7.32 -26.12
C GLY A 348 -6.74 -7.86 -24.73
N ARG A 349 -5.78 -7.91 -23.81
CA ARG A 349 -5.96 -8.41 -22.43
C ARG A 349 -6.26 -7.30 -21.41
N PHE A 350 -6.21 -6.03 -21.83
CA PHE A 350 -6.32 -4.89 -20.94
C PHE A 350 -7.14 -3.77 -21.58
N ALA A 351 -8.08 -3.22 -20.81
CA ALA A 351 -8.94 -2.14 -21.27
C ALA A 351 -8.50 -0.78 -20.74
N VAL A 352 -8.40 0.20 -21.63
CA VAL A 352 -8.28 1.61 -21.24
C VAL A 352 -9.62 2.28 -21.48
N ASN A 353 -10.25 2.74 -20.39
CA ASN A 353 -11.46 3.55 -20.42
C ASN A 353 -11.10 5.01 -20.12
N TYR A 354 -11.95 5.95 -20.56
CA TYR A 354 -11.78 7.34 -20.18
C TYR A 354 -13.11 8.07 -20.05
N GLU A 355 -13.14 9.04 -19.14
CA GLU A 355 -14.30 9.88 -18.86
C GLU A 355 -13.87 11.34 -18.86
N ILE A 356 -14.53 12.17 -19.67
CA ILE A 356 -14.27 13.61 -19.73
C ILE A 356 -15.31 14.30 -18.84
N TYR A 357 -14.86 14.92 -17.75
CA TYR A 357 -15.73 15.73 -16.92
C TYR A 357 -16.34 16.85 -17.76
N SER A 358 -17.67 17.01 -17.77
CA SER A 358 -18.37 17.78 -18.81
C SER A 358 -18.03 19.27 -18.80
N ASP A 359 -17.83 19.82 -17.60
CA ASP A 359 -17.56 21.24 -17.41
C ASP A 359 -16.06 21.53 -17.37
N VAL A 360 -15.71 22.79 -17.68
CA VAL A 360 -14.35 23.29 -17.48
C VAL A 360 -14.29 23.95 -16.10
N ILE A 361 -13.32 23.54 -15.29
CA ILE A 361 -13.10 24.04 -13.94
C ILE A 361 -12.39 25.38 -14.02
N GLN A 362 -13.06 26.43 -13.55
CA GLN A 362 -12.47 27.76 -13.47
C GLN A 362 -11.63 27.87 -12.19
N VAL A 363 -10.34 28.19 -12.35
CA VAL A 363 -9.42 28.35 -11.22
C VAL A 363 -9.80 29.57 -10.36
N GLY A 364 -10.36 30.61 -10.99
CA GLY A 364 -10.78 31.85 -10.33
C GLY A 364 -9.64 32.81 -10.00
N GLU A 365 -8.47 32.56 -10.58
CA GLU A 365 -7.28 33.43 -10.51
C GLU A 365 -6.61 33.49 -11.88
N LYS A 366 -5.70 34.47 -12.04
CA LYS A 366 -4.85 34.60 -13.22
C LYS A 366 -3.70 33.59 -13.20
N VAL A 367 -3.26 33.12 -14.36
CA VAL A 367 -2.14 32.17 -14.46
C VAL A 367 -0.86 32.70 -13.80
N THR A 368 -0.61 34.02 -13.91
CA THR A 368 0.56 34.69 -13.31
C THR A 368 0.65 34.59 -11.78
N VAL A 369 -0.47 34.31 -11.09
CA VAL A 369 -0.45 34.01 -9.65
C VAL A 369 0.19 32.64 -9.41
N TRP A 370 -0.11 31.68 -10.28
CA TRP A 370 0.35 30.30 -10.22
C TRP A 370 1.77 30.13 -10.75
N ASP A 371 2.22 30.96 -11.69
CA ASP A 371 3.63 30.98 -12.15
C ASP A 371 4.64 31.23 -11.01
N SER A 372 4.19 31.79 -9.88
CA SER A 372 5.01 32.06 -8.69
C SER A 372 4.89 31.03 -7.57
N LYS A 373 4.03 30.02 -7.74
CA LYS A 373 3.77 28.94 -6.78
C LYS A 373 4.66 27.74 -7.07
N GLU A 374 4.64 26.76 -6.17
CA GLU A 374 5.33 25.48 -6.34
C GLU A 374 4.40 24.43 -6.97
N ALA A 375 4.98 23.40 -7.61
CA ALA A 375 4.19 22.34 -8.25
C ALA A 375 3.30 21.55 -7.27
N ASN A 376 3.65 21.55 -5.98
CA ASN A 376 2.84 20.94 -4.92
C ASN A 376 1.61 21.79 -4.57
N ASP A 377 1.68 23.13 -4.66
CA ASP A 377 0.50 23.99 -4.45
C ASP A 377 -0.57 23.68 -5.50
N TRP A 378 -0.15 23.44 -6.75
CA TRP A 378 -1.07 23.00 -7.81
C TRP A 378 -1.66 21.62 -7.53
N LYS A 379 -0.85 20.69 -7.02
CA LYS A 379 -1.29 19.35 -6.61
C LYS A 379 -2.40 19.39 -5.56
N GLU A 380 -2.17 20.11 -4.48
CA GLU A 380 -3.15 20.26 -3.40
C GLU A 380 -4.43 20.93 -3.90
N TYR A 381 -4.30 21.97 -4.72
CA TYR A 381 -5.45 22.68 -5.28
C TYR A 381 -6.38 21.79 -6.11
N TYR A 382 -5.85 21.07 -7.10
CA TYR A 382 -6.73 20.23 -7.91
C TYR A 382 -7.27 19.05 -7.11
N ALA A 383 -6.52 18.53 -6.13
CA ALA A 383 -7.00 17.45 -5.28
C ALA A 383 -8.25 17.87 -4.50
N ASP A 384 -8.18 19.01 -3.81
CA ASP A 384 -9.33 19.59 -3.10
C ASP A 384 -10.52 19.85 -4.03
N LYS A 385 -10.25 20.31 -5.26
CA LYS A 385 -11.30 20.53 -6.26
C LYS A 385 -11.97 19.25 -6.70
N LEU A 386 -11.20 18.21 -7.00
CA LEU A 386 -11.71 16.93 -7.48
C LEU A 386 -12.50 16.21 -6.37
N VAL A 387 -11.99 16.20 -5.13
CA VAL A 387 -12.72 15.69 -3.96
C VAL A 387 -14.04 16.44 -3.77
N ALA A 388 -14.05 17.77 -3.89
CA ALA A 388 -15.27 18.57 -3.82
C ALA A 388 -16.26 18.33 -4.98
N LEU A 389 -15.78 17.79 -6.10
CA LEU A 389 -16.59 17.38 -7.25
C LEU A 389 -17.11 15.93 -7.12
N GLY A 390 -16.76 15.22 -6.05
CA GLY A 390 -17.24 13.87 -5.75
C GLY A 390 -16.24 12.75 -6.07
N GLU A 391 -14.99 13.08 -6.41
CA GLU A 391 -13.91 12.09 -6.54
C GLU A 391 -13.37 11.72 -5.15
N THR A 392 -14.15 10.98 -4.35
CA THR A 392 -13.79 10.61 -2.96
C THR A 392 -12.63 9.63 -2.90
N GLU A 393 -12.50 8.77 -3.91
CA GLU A 393 -11.41 7.79 -4.05
C GLU A 393 -10.16 8.39 -4.72
N PHE A 394 -10.03 9.71 -4.75
CA PHE A 394 -8.91 10.40 -5.42
C PHE A 394 -7.55 9.91 -4.93
N TRP A 395 -7.43 9.54 -3.65
CA TRP A 395 -6.20 9.07 -3.03
C TRP A 395 -6.08 7.54 -2.94
N ASP A 396 -7.07 6.80 -3.42
CA ASP A 396 -7.02 5.35 -3.44
C ASP A 396 -6.11 4.87 -4.58
N ILE A 397 -4.92 4.41 -4.21
CA ILE A 397 -3.91 3.89 -5.13
C ILE A 397 -4.24 2.47 -5.62
N ASP A 398 -5.19 1.79 -4.97
CA ASP A 398 -5.64 0.46 -5.37
C ASP A 398 -6.82 0.52 -6.32
N ASP A 399 -7.41 1.70 -6.57
CA ASP A 399 -8.45 1.84 -7.58
C ASP A 399 -7.86 1.69 -8.99
N ASN A 400 -8.69 1.29 -9.93
CA ASN A 400 -8.31 1.26 -11.34
C ASN A 400 -8.41 2.63 -12.03
N THR A 401 -8.67 3.69 -11.26
CA THR A 401 -8.84 5.06 -11.78
C THR A 401 -7.55 5.86 -11.67
N ILE A 402 -7.20 6.56 -12.75
CA ILE A 402 -6.17 7.61 -12.73
C ILE A 402 -6.73 8.93 -13.24
N TYR A 403 -6.17 10.04 -12.78
CA TYR A 403 -6.70 11.38 -13.03
C TYR A 403 -5.81 12.17 -14.00
N LEU A 404 -6.36 12.65 -15.10
CA LEU A 404 -5.68 13.57 -16.02
C LEU A 404 -6.12 15.00 -15.70
N ILE A 405 -5.20 15.78 -15.15
CA ILE A 405 -5.36 17.20 -14.85
C ILE A 405 -4.81 18.01 -16.02
N LEU A 406 -5.72 18.49 -16.88
CA LEU A 406 -5.38 19.26 -18.07
C LEU A 406 -5.57 20.76 -17.80
N ALA A 407 -4.52 21.56 -17.99
CA ALA A 407 -4.57 23.00 -17.80
C ALA A 407 -3.74 23.75 -18.86
N PRO A 408 -3.96 25.06 -19.07
CA PRO A 408 -2.96 25.92 -19.70
C PRO A 408 -1.59 25.80 -19.03
N GLN A 409 -0.51 26.16 -19.73
CA GLN A 409 0.83 26.15 -19.15
C GLN A 409 0.90 27.02 -17.89
N ILE A 410 1.33 26.40 -16.79
CA ILE A 410 1.64 27.06 -15.51
C ILE A 410 3.15 27.00 -15.34
N SER A 411 3.79 28.15 -15.14
CA SER A 411 5.25 28.24 -15.03
C SER A 411 5.96 27.59 -16.24
N ASP A 412 7.21 27.16 -16.09
CA ASP A 412 7.97 26.39 -17.09
C ASP A 412 7.95 24.87 -16.82
N TRP A 413 6.94 24.38 -16.08
CA TRP A 413 6.83 22.98 -15.70
C TRP A 413 6.52 22.06 -16.87
N GLY A 414 7.20 20.91 -16.89
CA GLY A 414 6.87 19.80 -17.79
C GLY A 414 5.68 18.99 -17.30
N ILE A 415 5.19 18.10 -18.18
CA ILE A 415 4.24 17.06 -17.81
C ILE A 415 4.82 16.20 -16.66
N LYS A 416 3.96 15.78 -15.72
CA LYS A 416 4.41 14.96 -14.58
C LYS A 416 3.28 14.15 -13.98
N ALA A 417 3.50 12.86 -13.80
CA ALA A 417 2.61 11.96 -13.10
C ALA A 417 3.22 11.30 -11.85
N GLY A 418 2.39 10.56 -11.14
CA GLY A 418 2.79 9.70 -10.04
C GLY A 418 1.61 8.90 -9.51
N VAL A 419 1.92 7.96 -8.62
CA VAL A 419 1.01 6.95 -8.05
C VAL A 419 0.21 7.38 -6.83
N ASN A 420 0.68 8.37 -6.07
CA ASN A 420 -0.01 8.85 -4.87
C ASN A 420 -0.34 10.34 -5.01
N PRO A 421 -1.54 10.69 -5.48
CA PRO A 421 -2.54 9.80 -6.08
C PRO A 421 -2.17 9.43 -7.51
N GLY A 422 -2.83 8.43 -8.10
CA GLY A 422 -2.67 8.07 -9.51
C GLY A 422 -3.10 9.23 -10.42
N ALA A 423 -2.20 10.17 -10.70
CA ALA A 423 -2.56 11.42 -11.36
C ALA A 423 -1.47 11.95 -12.27
N MET A 424 -1.90 12.55 -13.39
CA MET A 424 -1.07 13.13 -14.45
C MET A 424 -1.38 14.61 -14.58
N ARG A 425 -0.36 15.47 -14.50
CA ARG A 425 -0.50 16.91 -14.80
C ARG A 425 -0.04 17.16 -16.22
N VAL A 426 -0.98 17.53 -17.08
CA VAL A 426 -0.74 17.80 -18.51
C VAL A 426 -1.02 19.27 -18.79
N TYR A 427 -0.08 19.92 -19.47
CA TYR A 427 -0.16 21.33 -19.79
C TYR A 427 -0.31 21.57 -21.29
N ASP A 428 -1.17 22.52 -21.63
CA ASP A 428 -1.43 22.93 -23.01
C ASP A 428 -0.32 23.86 -23.53
N THR A 429 0.82 23.25 -23.85
CA THR A 429 1.99 23.91 -24.43
C THR A 429 2.07 23.75 -25.94
N GLY A 430 1.36 22.76 -26.49
CA GLY A 430 1.59 22.26 -27.85
C GLY A 430 2.88 21.45 -28.00
N ASP A 431 3.57 21.14 -26.89
CA ASP A 431 4.76 20.28 -26.84
C ASP A 431 4.38 18.83 -27.18
N GLU A 432 5.26 18.10 -27.84
CA GLU A 432 5.09 16.66 -28.11
C GLU A 432 4.90 15.84 -26.83
N ARG A 433 5.46 16.31 -25.70
CA ARG A 433 5.22 15.83 -24.32
C ARG A 433 3.78 15.78 -23.90
N SER A 434 2.95 16.64 -24.48
CA SER A 434 1.52 16.68 -24.20
C SER A 434 0.69 15.85 -25.18
N GLN A 435 1.28 15.14 -26.13
CA GLN A 435 0.54 14.29 -27.09
C GLN A 435 0.32 12.88 -26.53
N ALA A 436 -0.49 12.09 -27.22
CA ALA A 436 -0.91 10.74 -26.83
C ALA A 436 0.23 9.82 -26.34
N GLY A 437 1.37 9.81 -27.02
CA GLY A 437 2.54 9.02 -26.60
C GLY A 437 3.12 9.45 -25.24
N GLY A 438 3.26 10.76 -25.02
CA GLY A 438 3.67 11.32 -23.74
C GLY A 438 2.65 11.05 -22.63
N ILE A 439 1.36 11.17 -22.92
CA ILE A 439 0.31 10.85 -21.96
C ILE A 439 0.34 9.35 -21.62
N ALA A 440 0.54 8.44 -22.59
CA ALA A 440 0.66 7.00 -22.34
C ALA A 440 1.86 6.67 -21.43
N HIS A 441 2.99 7.37 -21.59
CA HIS A 441 4.14 7.28 -20.69
C HIS A 441 3.78 7.69 -19.26
N GLU A 442 3.14 8.84 -19.10
CA GLU A 442 2.71 9.34 -17.79
C GLU A 442 1.62 8.47 -17.14
N MET A 443 0.78 7.81 -17.94
CA MET A 443 -0.13 6.78 -17.42
C MET A 443 0.65 5.63 -16.79
N GLY A 444 1.78 5.22 -17.38
CA GLY A 444 2.69 4.26 -16.78
C GLY A 444 3.13 4.68 -15.37
N HIS A 445 3.55 5.93 -15.19
CA HIS A 445 3.89 6.47 -13.88
C HIS A 445 2.71 6.59 -12.92
N ALA A 446 1.53 6.97 -13.42
CA ALA A 446 0.32 7.06 -12.62
C ALA A 446 -0.13 5.69 -12.08
N MET A 447 0.16 4.62 -12.83
CA MET A 447 -0.11 3.24 -12.43
C MET A 447 1.01 2.63 -11.57
N GLY A 448 2.27 3.09 -11.72
CA GLY A 448 3.38 2.68 -10.86
C GLY A 448 4.65 2.19 -11.55
N LEU A 449 4.84 2.45 -12.83
CA LEU A 449 6.11 2.17 -13.50
C LEU A 449 7.15 3.27 -13.24
N HIS A 450 8.41 2.88 -13.07
CA HIS A 450 9.55 3.78 -13.23
C HIS A 450 9.91 4.00 -14.71
N HIS A 451 10.84 4.92 -14.99
CA HIS A 451 11.44 4.95 -16.33
C HIS A 451 12.22 3.66 -16.57
N ALA A 452 12.20 3.18 -17.81
CA ALA A 452 13.10 2.13 -18.27
C ALA A 452 14.48 2.76 -18.51
N GLN A 453 15.44 2.38 -17.69
CA GLN A 453 16.79 2.94 -17.67
C GLN A 453 17.72 2.17 -18.61
N GLY A 454 18.88 2.75 -18.88
CA GLY A 454 20.05 2.05 -19.39
C GLY A 454 21.02 1.74 -18.25
N LEU A 455 21.78 0.64 -18.38
CA LEU A 455 22.94 0.36 -17.54
C LEU A 455 24.21 0.55 -18.37
N ASP A 456 24.95 1.61 -18.05
CA ASP A 456 26.26 1.88 -18.63
C ASP A 456 27.36 1.35 -17.69
N GLY A 457 27.88 0.16 -18.03
CA GLY A 457 29.03 -0.43 -17.36
C GLY A 457 30.38 0.05 -17.92
N GLN A 458 30.38 1.11 -18.73
CA GLN A 458 31.52 1.72 -19.41
C GLN A 458 32.20 0.76 -20.40
N ASP A 459 33.39 0.25 -20.07
CA ASP A 459 34.10 -0.72 -20.93
C ASP A 459 33.60 -2.16 -20.74
N THR A 460 32.53 -2.35 -19.97
CA THR A 460 31.91 -3.63 -19.66
C THR A 460 30.39 -3.55 -19.71
N VAL A 461 29.72 -4.70 -19.91
CA VAL A 461 28.25 -4.78 -19.90
C VAL A 461 27.66 -4.43 -18.51
N PHE A 462 28.37 -4.77 -17.44
CA PHE A 462 27.99 -4.44 -16.06
C PHE A 462 29.18 -3.80 -15.36
N GLY A 463 28.99 -2.59 -14.83
CA GLY A 463 30.04 -1.83 -14.16
C GLY A 463 30.42 -2.31 -12.76
N ALA A 464 30.83 -1.38 -11.91
CA ALA A 464 31.19 -1.61 -10.52
C ALA A 464 29.97 -1.78 -9.58
N GLY A 465 28.75 -1.47 -10.05
CA GLY A 465 27.53 -1.45 -9.25
C GLY A 465 27.28 -0.11 -8.57
N ASP A 466 27.79 1.00 -9.12
CA ASP A 466 27.56 2.36 -8.61
C ASP A 466 26.40 3.03 -9.37
N TYR A 467 25.22 3.08 -8.72
CA TYR A 467 23.97 3.58 -9.31
C TYR A 467 24.10 4.97 -9.93
N ASP A 468 24.69 5.93 -9.21
CA ASP A 468 24.74 7.33 -9.67
C ASP A 468 25.60 7.51 -10.92
N SER A 469 26.54 6.59 -11.15
CA SER A 469 27.47 6.66 -12.29
C SER A 469 27.14 5.71 -13.45
N GLU A 470 26.38 4.64 -13.19
CA GLU A 470 26.09 3.59 -14.17
C GLU A 470 24.64 3.62 -14.66
N MET A 471 23.72 4.30 -13.93
CA MET A 471 22.33 4.43 -14.35
C MET A 471 22.18 5.59 -15.33
N ILE A 472 21.68 5.28 -16.53
CA ILE A 472 21.31 6.28 -17.52
C ILE A 472 19.79 6.44 -17.53
N GLY A 473 19.36 7.64 -17.08
CA GLY A 473 17.97 8.08 -17.04
C GLY A 473 17.29 7.90 -18.40
N TYR A 474 16.17 7.18 -18.48
CA TYR A 474 15.47 6.86 -19.74
C TYR A 474 16.31 6.10 -20.78
N GLY A 475 17.47 5.55 -20.40
CA GLY A 475 18.46 4.99 -21.33
C GLY A 475 17.98 3.81 -22.17
N ASN A 476 16.81 3.23 -21.88
CA ASN A 476 16.19 2.30 -22.81
C ASN A 476 15.60 3.06 -24.03
N ALA A 477 16.38 3.14 -25.10
CA ALA A 477 16.03 3.85 -26.34
C ALA A 477 14.80 3.29 -27.08
N PHE A 478 14.29 2.12 -26.71
CA PHE A 478 13.22 1.42 -27.42
C PHE A 478 11.88 1.40 -26.67
N SER A 479 11.90 1.68 -25.37
CA SER A 479 10.77 1.45 -24.47
C SER A 479 9.82 2.65 -24.37
N MET A 480 8.52 2.37 -24.20
CA MET A 480 7.51 3.39 -23.81
C MET A 480 7.94 4.15 -22.57
N MET A 481 8.48 3.46 -21.56
CA MET A 481 8.96 4.09 -20.32
C MET A 481 10.41 4.60 -20.44
N GLY A 482 11.03 4.47 -21.60
CA GLY A 482 12.37 5.00 -21.88
C GLY A 482 12.30 6.15 -22.88
N ASN A 483 13.28 6.27 -23.76
CA ASN A 483 13.39 7.39 -24.69
C ASN A 483 12.51 7.27 -25.95
N ASN A 484 11.54 6.35 -25.98
CA ASN A 484 10.70 6.09 -27.16
C ASN A 484 9.19 6.30 -26.93
N ALA A 485 8.82 7.11 -25.94
CA ALA A 485 7.41 7.42 -25.66
C ALA A 485 6.73 8.12 -26.86
N TRP A 486 7.43 9.03 -27.54
CA TRP A 486 6.90 9.87 -28.63
C TRP A 486 6.39 9.06 -29.82
N ASP A 487 7.10 7.99 -30.17
CA ASP A 487 6.77 7.13 -31.30
C ASP A 487 6.00 5.87 -30.88
N PHE A 488 5.45 5.85 -29.65
CA PHE A 488 4.76 4.70 -29.08
C PHE A 488 5.61 3.42 -29.02
N GLY A 489 6.88 3.55 -28.63
CA GLY A 489 7.78 2.42 -28.43
C GLY A 489 7.19 1.36 -27.50
N SER A 490 7.47 0.09 -27.73
CA SER A 490 6.86 -0.98 -26.93
C SER A 490 7.45 -1.03 -25.52
N PHE A 491 6.61 -1.22 -24.49
CA PHE A 491 7.08 -1.65 -23.17
C PHE A 491 8.01 -2.86 -23.30
N ASN A 492 9.16 -2.84 -22.64
CA ASN A 492 10.02 -4.04 -22.54
C ASN A 492 9.30 -5.18 -21.80
N LEU A 493 9.77 -6.42 -21.96
CA LEU A 493 9.07 -7.59 -21.41
C LEU A 493 8.92 -7.55 -19.88
N TYR A 494 9.86 -6.94 -19.15
CA TYR A 494 9.76 -6.79 -17.69
C TYR A 494 8.62 -5.82 -17.31
N TYR A 495 8.49 -4.68 -18.00
CA TYR A 495 7.40 -3.74 -17.78
C TYR A 495 6.07 -4.21 -18.37
N LYS A 496 6.06 -5.07 -19.39
CA LYS A 496 4.82 -5.77 -19.75
C LYS A 496 4.34 -6.68 -18.60
N ASN A 497 5.28 -7.27 -17.83
CA ASN A 497 4.95 -8.09 -16.67
C ASN A 497 4.40 -7.31 -15.48
N PHE A 498 4.55 -5.98 -15.44
CA PHE A 498 3.91 -5.15 -14.42
C PHE A 498 2.38 -5.32 -14.42
N PHE A 499 1.76 -5.52 -15.58
CA PHE A 499 0.32 -5.72 -15.67
C PHE A 499 -0.03 -7.19 -15.49
N LYS A 500 -0.60 -7.54 -14.33
CA LYS A 500 -0.92 -8.93 -13.98
C LYS A 500 -1.83 -9.60 -15.01
N SER A 501 -2.84 -8.87 -15.47
CA SER A 501 -3.82 -9.32 -16.46
C SER A 501 -3.20 -9.65 -17.83
N TRP A 502 -2.01 -9.12 -18.14
CA TRP A 502 -1.34 -9.41 -19.41
C TRP A 502 -0.70 -10.80 -19.40
N GLY A 503 -0.38 -11.37 -18.23
CA GLY A 503 0.08 -12.75 -18.09
C GLY A 503 1.42 -13.05 -18.78
N ILE A 504 2.31 -12.06 -18.87
CA ILE A 504 3.52 -12.11 -19.71
C ILE A 504 4.49 -13.22 -19.29
N GLU A 505 4.62 -13.50 -18.00
CA GLU A 505 5.52 -14.56 -17.52
C GLU A 505 5.21 -15.95 -18.08
N ALA A 506 3.94 -16.22 -18.44
CA ALA A 506 3.56 -17.48 -19.06
C ALA A 506 4.10 -17.64 -20.49
N GLU A 507 4.46 -16.51 -21.13
CA GLU A 507 4.97 -16.42 -22.50
C GLU A 507 6.47 -16.08 -22.54
N VAL A 508 7.08 -15.84 -21.36
CA VAL A 508 8.51 -15.57 -21.18
C VAL A 508 9.06 -16.55 -20.14
N PRO A 509 9.30 -17.82 -20.51
CA PRO A 509 9.65 -18.86 -19.54
C PRO A 509 11.02 -18.60 -18.87
N LEU A 510 11.12 -18.98 -17.60
CA LEU A 510 12.39 -19.10 -16.91
C LEU A 510 13.12 -20.34 -17.40
N ILE A 511 14.35 -20.18 -17.89
CA ILE A 511 15.13 -21.26 -18.49
C ILE A 511 16.00 -21.95 -17.45
N ASP A 512 15.82 -23.26 -17.31
CA ASP A 512 16.52 -24.13 -16.36
C ASP A 512 17.31 -25.27 -17.04
N GLN A 513 17.36 -25.27 -18.38
CA GLN A 513 18.08 -26.26 -19.18
C GLN A 513 18.88 -25.59 -20.31
N SER A 514 20.05 -26.14 -20.63
CA SER A 514 20.79 -25.74 -21.83
C SER A 514 20.06 -26.19 -23.09
N GLY A 515 19.99 -25.33 -24.10
CA GLY A 515 19.27 -25.62 -25.33
C GLY A 515 19.28 -24.45 -26.32
N THR A 516 18.64 -24.65 -27.47
CA THR A 516 18.34 -23.56 -28.41
C THR A 516 16.85 -23.27 -28.34
N TYR A 517 16.52 -22.06 -27.95
CA TYR A 517 15.16 -21.57 -27.78
C TYR A 517 14.81 -20.63 -28.92
N ARG A 518 13.57 -20.71 -29.40
CA ARG A 518 13.07 -19.78 -30.41
C ARG A 518 12.09 -18.82 -29.74
N ILE A 519 12.44 -17.55 -29.73
CA ILE A 519 11.57 -16.47 -29.26
C ILE A 519 11.04 -15.67 -30.44
N TYR A 520 9.81 -15.19 -30.31
CA TYR A 520 9.12 -14.41 -31.31
C TYR A 520 9.03 -12.95 -30.89
N THR A 521 8.94 -12.07 -31.88
CA THR A 521 8.82 -10.63 -31.65
C THR A 521 7.53 -10.31 -30.88
N PHE A 522 7.61 -9.46 -29.86
CA PHE A 522 6.49 -9.16 -28.96
C PHE A 522 5.82 -7.80 -29.24
N ASP A 523 6.43 -7.00 -30.10
CA ASP A 523 6.11 -5.60 -30.44
C ASP A 523 5.18 -5.48 -31.68
N GLN A 524 4.36 -6.50 -31.96
CA GLN A 524 3.54 -6.58 -33.19
C GLN A 524 2.04 -6.73 -32.93
N GLY A 525 1.56 -6.37 -31.73
CA GLY A 525 0.14 -6.36 -31.36
C GLY A 525 -0.53 -7.73 -31.28
N SER A 526 0.23 -8.83 -31.39
CA SER A 526 -0.28 -10.20 -31.25
C SER A 526 0.83 -11.15 -30.79
N VAL A 527 0.42 -12.21 -30.11
CA VAL A 527 1.35 -13.21 -29.54
C VAL A 527 1.52 -14.39 -30.47
N LYS A 528 2.75 -14.91 -30.54
CA LYS A 528 3.03 -16.21 -31.14
C LYS A 528 4.15 -16.91 -30.39
N GLY A 529 3.89 -18.09 -29.84
CA GLY A 529 4.91 -18.85 -29.11
C GLY A 529 5.50 -18.07 -27.94
N ASP A 530 6.74 -18.39 -27.57
CA ASP A 530 7.45 -17.72 -26.50
C ASP A 530 7.92 -16.33 -26.99
N LEU A 531 7.64 -15.28 -26.22
CA LEU A 531 7.94 -13.89 -26.57
C LEU A 531 9.37 -13.46 -26.16
N GLY A 532 9.98 -14.21 -25.25
CA GLY A 532 11.30 -13.94 -24.72
C GLY A 532 11.78 -15.07 -23.81
N LEU A 533 12.89 -14.86 -23.11
CA LEU A 533 13.42 -15.79 -22.12
C LEU A 533 13.74 -15.05 -20.83
N ARG A 534 13.51 -15.71 -19.68
CA ARG A 534 14.06 -15.29 -18.40
C ARG A 534 15.23 -16.18 -18.01
N LEU A 535 16.29 -15.58 -17.49
CA LEU A 535 17.47 -16.29 -16.99
C LEU A 535 17.86 -15.68 -15.63
N LYS A 536 17.99 -16.52 -14.61
CA LYS A 536 18.45 -16.06 -13.29
C LYS A 536 19.97 -15.96 -13.28
N ALA A 537 20.47 -14.82 -12.84
CA ALA A 537 21.90 -14.56 -12.65
C ALA A 537 22.49 -15.49 -11.58
N GLY A 538 23.81 -15.71 -11.63
CA GLY A 538 24.50 -16.56 -10.66
C GLY A 538 24.49 -16.06 -9.21
N ASN A 539 24.22 -14.77 -8.97
CA ASN A 539 24.00 -14.26 -7.61
C ASN A 539 22.61 -14.59 -7.05
N GLY A 540 21.66 -15.02 -7.89
CA GLY A 540 20.30 -15.33 -7.47
C GLY A 540 19.40 -14.12 -7.23
N GLU A 541 19.90 -12.90 -7.47
CA GLU A 541 19.14 -11.65 -7.27
C GLU A 541 18.68 -11.09 -8.61
N VAL A 542 19.59 -10.98 -9.59
CA VAL A 542 19.29 -10.38 -10.90
C VAL A 542 18.56 -11.37 -11.81
N THR A 543 17.54 -10.90 -12.52
CA THR A 543 16.88 -11.65 -13.60
C THR A 543 17.08 -10.96 -14.94
N TYR A 544 17.57 -11.69 -15.93
CA TYR A 544 17.69 -11.22 -17.31
C TYR A 544 16.42 -11.53 -18.09
N TRP A 545 15.91 -10.54 -18.80
CA TRP A 545 14.78 -10.61 -19.73
C TRP A 545 15.30 -10.42 -21.15
N VAL A 546 15.46 -11.53 -21.87
CA VAL A 546 15.95 -11.55 -23.26
C VAL A 546 14.78 -11.36 -24.20
N GLU A 547 14.84 -10.34 -25.04
CA GLU A 547 13.74 -9.91 -25.88
C GLU A 547 14.15 -9.73 -27.35
N TYR A 548 13.22 -10.03 -28.27
CA TYR A 548 13.40 -9.83 -29.70
C TYR A 548 12.40 -8.81 -30.22
N ARG A 549 12.90 -7.79 -30.90
CA ARG A 549 12.11 -6.69 -31.48
C ARG A 549 12.29 -6.62 -32.99
N THR A 550 11.24 -6.23 -33.68
CA THR A 550 11.28 -5.91 -35.12
C THR A 550 10.64 -4.57 -35.49
N GLY A 551 10.07 -3.88 -34.49
CA GLY A 551 9.70 -2.47 -34.51
C GLY A 551 10.71 -1.61 -33.73
N ASP A 552 10.29 -0.39 -33.39
CA ASP A 552 10.99 0.55 -32.50
C ASP A 552 12.43 0.94 -32.91
N GLY A 553 12.88 0.58 -34.13
CA GLY A 553 14.25 0.87 -34.60
C GLY A 553 15.31 -0.14 -34.14
N ALA A 554 14.94 -1.19 -33.41
CA ALA A 554 15.87 -2.18 -32.86
C ALA A 554 16.58 -3.04 -33.95
N ASP A 555 17.78 -3.54 -33.64
CA ASP A 555 18.51 -4.43 -34.54
C ASP A 555 17.81 -5.79 -34.69
N THR A 556 17.18 -5.98 -35.85
CA THR A 556 16.50 -7.23 -36.22
C THR A 556 17.42 -8.45 -36.34
N GLN A 557 18.74 -8.30 -36.19
CA GLN A 557 19.76 -9.34 -36.17
C GLN A 557 20.34 -9.62 -34.76
N GLY A 558 19.71 -9.10 -33.70
CA GLY A 558 20.12 -9.34 -32.33
C GLY A 558 18.97 -9.53 -31.35
N VAL A 559 19.32 -9.67 -30.08
CA VAL A 559 18.39 -9.58 -28.95
C VAL A 559 18.78 -8.41 -28.07
N LEU A 560 17.78 -7.74 -27.50
CA LEU A 560 17.96 -6.79 -26.40
C LEU A 560 17.79 -7.54 -25.08
N ILE A 561 18.43 -7.04 -24.03
CA ILE A 561 18.46 -7.71 -22.74
C ILE A 561 18.22 -6.67 -21.66
N ASN A 562 17.11 -6.82 -20.94
CA ASN A 562 16.78 -5.97 -19.80
C ASN A 562 17.03 -6.75 -18.49
N THR A 563 17.38 -6.06 -17.42
CA THR A 563 17.54 -6.66 -16.09
C THR A 563 16.73 -5.93 -15.03
N GLU A 564 16.42 -6.65 -13.97
CA GLU A 564 15.87 -6.14 -12.71
C GLU A 564 16.79 -6.53 -11.54
N GLY A 565 16.82 -5.71 -10.48
CA GLY A 565 17.48 -6.04 -9.23
C GLY A 565 19.01 -5.93 -9.22
N TYR A 566 19.61 -5.13 -10.13
CA TYR A 566 21.06 -4.92 -10.13
C TYR A 566 21.50 -3.92 -9.06
N PHE A 567 20.70 -2.90 -8.76
CA PHE A 567 21.00 -1.93 -7.72
C PHE A 567 20.05 -2.15 -6.52
N PRO A 568 20.55 -2.66 -5.38
CA PRO A 568 19.71 -3.02 -4.23
C PRO A 568 19.07 -1.81 -3.53
N ASP A 569 19.61 -0.61 -3.74
CA ASP A 569 19.10 0.66 -3.18
C ASP A 569 18.22 1.44 -4.18
N GLU A 570 17.63 0.76 -5.17
CA GLU A 570 16.67 1.35 -6.11
C GLU A 570 15.50 1.97 -5.35
N ASP A 571 15.60 3.29 -5.19
CA ASP A 571 14.57 4.22 -4.75
C ASP A 571 13.54 3.63 -3.77
N ALA A 572 13.81 3.78 -2.47
CA ALA A 572 12.94 3.38 -1.36
C ALA A 572 11.54 4.06 -1.35
N ARG A 573 11.11 4.72 -2.43
CA ARG A 573 9.74 5.18 -2.67
C ARG A 573 8.85 3.96 -2.86
N SER A 574 8.23 3.55 -1.75
CA SER A 574 7.33 2.42 -1.49
C SER A 574 6.12 2.20 -2.43
N TYR A 575 6.03 2.87 -3.59
CA TYR A 575 4.83 2.91 -4.42
C TYR A 575 5.07 2.56 -5.92
N TYR A 576 6.28 2.20 -6.33
CA TYR A 576 6.60 1.92 -7.74
C TYR A 576 7.07 0.47 -7.95
N TYR A 577 6.73 -0.09 -9.10
CA TYR A 577 7.27 -1.34 -9.62
C TYR A 577 8.77 -1.19 -9.91
N GLY A 578 9.54 -2.26 -9.72
CA GLY A 578 11.00 -2.25 -9.81
C GLY A 578 11.53 -1.73 -11.13
N THR A 579 12.80 -1.33 -11.16
CA THR A 579 13.36 -0.64 -12.32
C THR A 579 13.89 -1.62 -13.36
N SER A 580 13.66 -1.30 -14.63
CA SER A 580 14.23 -2.02 -15.77
C SER A 580 15.53 -1.34 -16.21
N PHE A 581 16.58 -2.12 -16.44
CA PHE A 581 17.84 -1.63 -17.03
C PHE A 581 18.13 -2.35 -18.34
N LEU A 582 18.16 -1.61 -19.46
CA LEU A 582 18.68 -2.12 -20.72
C LEU A 582 20.19 -2.26 -20.62
N LEU A 583 20.71 -3.45 -20.89
CA LEU A 583 22.14 -3.70 -20.92
C LEU A 583 22.72 -3.30 -22.27
N ASP A 584 23.84 -2.58 -22.25
CA ASP A 584 24.66 -2.36 -23.44
C ASP A 584 25.53 -3.60 -23.71
N MET A 585 25.24 -4.32 -24.79
CA MET A 585 26.00 -5.50 -25.24
C MET A 585 27.19 -5.15 -26.15
N THR A 586 27.37 -3.88 -26.44
CA THR A 586 28.44 -3.31 -27.25
C THR A 586 29.17 -2.18 -26.50
N PRO A 587 29.62 -2.42 -25.24
CA PRO A 587 30.23 -1.38 -24.42
C PRO A 587 31.35 -0.65 -25.17
N ASN A 588 31.36 0.68 -25.01
CA ASN A 588 32.36 1.59 -25.55
C ASN A 588 32.33 1.72 -27.10
N THR A 589 31.15 1.62 -27.72
CA THR A 589 30.92 1.95 -29.14
C THR A 589 30.96 3.46 -29.41
N HIS A 590 30.57 4.30 -28.45
CA HIS A 590 30.66 5.77 -28.52
C HIS A 590 31.52 6.39 -27.38
N PRO A 591 32.85 6.14 -27.34
CA PRO A 591 33.76 6.55 -26.26
C PRO A 591 33.90 8.07 -26.00
N ASP A 592 33.40 8.91 -26.93
CA ASP A 592 33.60 10.37 -26.91
C ASP A 592 32.42 11.12 -26.24
N ASP A 593 31.35 10.43 -25.81
CA ASP A 593 30.12 11.05 -25.30
C ASP A 593 29.67 10.59 -23.90
N LEU A 594 30.62 10.56 -22.94
CA LEU A 594 30.43 10.23 -21.51
C LEU A 594 29.41 11.12 -20.73
N THR A 595 28.64 11.95 -21.44
CA THR A 595 27.69 12.91 -20.87
C THR A 595 26.31 12.86 -21.51
N ASN A 596 26.14 12.09 -22.58
CA ASN A 596 24.89 11.91 -23.32
C ASN A 596 24.84 10.48 -23.90
N ASP A 597 24.98 9.48 -23.02
CA ASP A 597 25.15 8.04 -23.30
C ASP A 597 23.90 7.35 -23.91
N PHE A 598 22.94 8.08 -24.48
CA PHE A 598 21.76 7.48 -25.13
C PHE A 598 22.12 6.74 -26.43
N ASP A 599 23.08 7.26 -27.18
CA ASP A 599 23.50 6.70 -28.48
C ASP A 599 24.14 5.31 -28.30
N ASP A 600 24.81 5.05 -27.17
CA ASP A 600 25.41 3.74 -26.84
C ASP A 600 24.35 2.64 -26.68
N PHE A 601 23.11 2.97 -26.30
CA PHE A 601 22.05 1.98 -26.17
C PHE A 601 21.33 1.66 -27.48
N GLU A 602 21.49 2.47 -28.54
CA GLU A 602 20.88 2.18 -29.85
C GLU A 602 21.51 0.96 -30.53
N ASP A 603 22.80 0.68 -30.27
CA ASP A 603 23.51 -0.49 -30.79
C ASP A 603 23.76 -1.61 -29.78
N GLY A 604 23.25 -1.46 -28.54
CA GLY A 604 23.37 -2.38 -27.41
C GLY A 604 22.74 -3.78 -27.58
N SER A 605 22.40 -4.20 -28.80
CA SER A 605 21.91 -5.54 -29.11
C SER A 605 23.02 -6.59 -29.09
N LEU A 606 22.75 -7.73 -28.45
CA LEU A 606 23.59 -8.92 -28.64
C LEU A 606 23.29 -9.53 -30.02
N VAL A 607 24.16 -9.27 -31.00
CA VAL A 607 23.93 -9.69 -32.40
C VAL A 607 24.26 -11.18 -32.65
N ILE A 608 23.67 -11.75 -33.71
CA ILE A 608 23.90 -13.14 -34.13
C ILE A 608 25.38 -13.50 -34.20
N GLY A 609 25.73 -14.62 -33.57
CA GLY A 609 27.08 -15.17 -33.54
C GLY A 609 28.00 -14.56 -32.47
N LYS A 610 27.54 -13.54 -31.72
CA LYS A 610 28.18 -13.06 -30.50
C LYS A 610 27.59 -13.77 -29.29
N SER A 611 28.42 -13.93 -28.27
CA SER A 611 28.06 -14.61 -27.02
C SER A 611 28.29 -13.68 -25.84
N TYR A 612 27.36 -13.71 -24.89
CA TYR A 612 27.49 -13.07 -23.60
C TYR A 612 27.41 -14.12 -22.50
N THR A 613 28.31 -14.06 -21.52
CA THR A 613 28.29 -14.91 -20.32
C THR A 613 27.89 -14.03 -19.16
N ASP A 614 26.90 -14.50 -18.39
CA ASP A 614 26.46 -13.88 -17.14
C ASP A 614 27.66 -13.44 -16.29
N LYS A 615 27.59 -12.24 -15.72
CA LYS A 615 28.64 -11.67 -14.85
C LYS A 615 29.04 -12.63 -13.73
N TRP A 616 28.07 -13.36 -13.17
CA TRP A 616 28.29 -14.32 -12.07
C TRP A 616 28.46 -15.76 -12.56
N GLY A 617 28.53 -15.98 -13.87
CA GLY A 617 28.91 -17.24 -14.49
C GLY A 617 27.83 -18.31 -14.55
N ALA A 618 26.55 -17.99 -14.30
CA ALA A 618 25.47 -18.99 -14.33
C ALA A 618 25.15 -19.53 -15.73
N PHE A 619 25.32 -18.70 -16.78
CA PHE A 619 24.96 -19.09 -18.14
C PHE A 619 25.72 -18.30 -19.21
N THR A 620 25.68 -18.81 -20.43
CA THR A 620 26.09 -18.10 -21.66
C THR A 620 24.92 -18.12 -22.66
N ILE A 621 24.64 -16.98 -23.27
CA ILE A 621 23.65 -16.84 -24.35
C ILE A 621 24.33 -16.50 -25.68
N THR A 622 23.76 -16.99 -26.79
CA THR A 622 24.27 -16.73 -28.15
C THR A 622 23.13 -16.75 -29.16
N PRO A 623 22.74 -15.61 -29.75
CA PRO A 623 21.78 -15.57 -30.85
C PRO A 623 22.36 -16.25 -32.10
N LYS A 624 21.55 -17.08 -32.77
CA LYS A 624 22.03 -18.01 -33.82
C LYS A 624 21.50 -17.68 -35.20
N ALA A 625 20.21 -17.40 -35.31
CA ALA A 625 19.54 -17.19 -36.58
C ALA A 625 18.20 -16.49 -36.38
N THR A 626 17.78 -15.71 -37.37
CA THR A 626 16.45 -15.11 -37.44
C THR A 626 15.63 -15.75 -38.55
N GLY A 627 14.31 -15.60 -38.48
CA GLY A 627 13.40 -16.04 -39.53
C GLY A 627 11.98 -15.53 -39.35
N GLY A 628 11.08 -15.98 -40.22
CA GLY A 628 9.73 -15.42 -40.31
C GLY A 628 9.69 -14.13 -41.15
N ASN A 629 8.58 -13.41 -41.06
CA ASN A 629 8.39 -12.14 -41.77
C ASN A 629 8.55 -11.00 -40.76
N LEU A 630 9.58 -10.16 -40.93
CA LEU A 630 9.80 -8.97 -40.11
C LEU A 630 8.57 -8.05 -40.10
N GLY A 631 8.32 -7.37 -38.99
CA GLY A 631 7.13 -6.53 -38.80
C GLY A 631 5.84 -7.34 -38.67
N THR A 632 5.94 -8.59 -38.24
CA THR A 632 4.78 -9.43 -37.91
C THR A 632 5.11 -10.26 -36.67
N ALA A 633 4.12 -10.65 -35.87
CA ALA A 633 4.29 -11.61 -34.77
C ALA A 633 4.88 -12.97 -35.22
N GLY A 634 4.95 -13.21 -36.53
CA GLY A 634 5.60 -14.37 -37.12
C GLY A 634 7.13 -14.32 -37.14
N ALA A 635 7.77 -13.16 -36.94
CA ALA A 635 9.22 -13.01 -36.88
C ALA A 635 9.78 -13.63 -35.60
N TRP A 636 10.95 -14.26 -35.70
CA TRP A 636 11.59 -14.93 -34.59
C TRP A 636 13.11 -14.90 -34.66
N ILE A 637 13.74 -15.11 -33.52
CA ILE A 637 15.17 -15.36 -33.37
C ILE A 637 15.42 -16.61 -32.51
N GLU A 638 16.44 -17.39 -32.88
CA GLU A 638 16.92 -18.52 -32.08
C GLU A 638 18.06 -18.07 -31.17
N VAL A 639 17.93 -18.36 -29.87
CA VAL A 639 18.92 -18.06 -28.83
C VAL A 639 19.40 -19.38 -28.24
N GLU A 640 20.69 -19.65 -28.36
CA GLU A 640 21.34 -20.76 -27.66
C GLU A 640 21.67 -20.32 -26.24
N VAL A 641 21.24 -21.11 -25.25
CA VAL A 641 21.51 -20.94 -23.83
C VAL A 641 22.35 -22.12 -23.35
N GLN A 642 23.45 -21.84 -22.67
CA GLN A 642 24.32 -22.82 -22.03
C GLN A 642 24.40 -22.49 -20.53
N LEU A 643 23.78 -23.29 -19.67
CA LEU A 643 23.88 -23.17 -18.21
C LEU A 643 25.17 -23.85 -17.70
N HIS A 644 25.76 -23.31 -16.63
CA HIS A 644 27.06 -23.74 -16.07
C HIS A 644 27.01 -24.26 -14.64
#